data_AF-A0A4Z1CNA3-F1
#
_entry.id   AF-A0A4Z1CNA3-F1
#
_cell.length_a   1.000
_cell.length_b   1.000
_cell.length_c   1.000
_cell.angle_alpha   90.00
_cell.angle_beta   90.00
_cell.angle_gamma   90.00
#
_symmetry.space_group_name_H-M   'P 1'
#
loop_
_entity.id
_entity.type
_entity.pdbx_description
1 polymer ?
#
loop_
_entity_poly.entity_id
_entity_poly.type
_entity_poly.pdbx_seq_one_letter_code
_entity_poly.pdbx_strand_id
1 'polypeptide(L)'
;MTGMLDLAEFSSRWRAFVPRWVAASDEERTRLVAEAMAHGLPAVEEGEAGEAPDRDAVLAAEVAVIRASGEFDEFGYMWHNPDLRWHLCTGPEQAIHFAERGWHEMRHPSPGFDLWHYTNAHLDPEDDEVNPVVHHALEGRRHGLATLPEVQELPAPTAPEGTPRRVCLFAAFDVDGIVDPTVVSYLADLSRFADIYYLADCELEDGELDKIAPYTKGAWAIRHGRYDFGSYSMLATDLVGWDVIDQYDEMMLANDSCWLVQPLDTVFAKMDATACDWWGLQATYEDFGIKDYEALGRPLSLDDVEEQMRQQDLWRYSDFIHVGSYFLVYRRRVLQDPEFRRRLETVAKQRDKTAIILKYEIGFSRHLILGGFHLATFVDGILPYHPVYRASAFDLMAEGFPLLKRQFLYENPFSAPDLRLWKQRVLEHVPDADVDAMESNLRRIAPAWSLHRSFAIRSGPDGTAVLPEPLGSETFPDEDRWVPSFDHWWGFPVDPRTGLLSGAVRAVFDAVRDDPSVKKIVLEGSRPLDVSGQNVVRIATESPPGQMYGLRMGTIFTTVGPRSDVNHPLSPRHHRFLQLGRATGLASPDVGLDGSGDTWGLRDASALELDDALTRVVVVSGTPGAEAAARLPRLDDDGVWALGSPRIDLLVADEGDLAPAHRGELDRLRRVLAGRRLVVVEPWDTTLDLDALVAWASAHPDVAVAVRPGTGTGASLPEPLLDLSDETLVSDPAKTPLPVHPETAWRSADVLVSGSAADLADWAVLGRPAVSIVTDERARDAGLPLRSTGVRDLGPALDAALEAGPDDAYVSWGRGLHSASDGHAAERVVLALKATYLPVDEWLAEEASAGAD
;
A
#
# COMPACT_ATOMS: atom_id res chain seq x y z
N MET A 1 -10.09 -29.58 38.06
CA MET A 1 -10.00 -28.28 37.36
C MET A 1 -8.64 -28.24 36.72
N THR A 2 -8.59 -28.45 35.41
CA THR A 2 -7.42 -28.17 34.58
C THR A 2 -7.11 -26.67 34.67
N GLY A 3 -5.83 -26.31 34.71
CA GLY A 3 -5.41 -24.90 34.66
C GLY A 3 -5.77 -24.26 33.32
N MET A 4 -5.79 -22.92 33.26
CA MET A 4 -6.00 -22.19 32.02
C MET A 4 -4.84 -22.50 31.07
N LEU A 5 -5.16 -22.82 29.81
CA LEU A 5 -4.15 -23.03 28.78
C LEU A 5 -3.43 -21.71 28.49
N ASP A 6 -2.11 -21.75 28.27
CA ASP A 6 -1.44 -20.64 27.60
C ASP A 6 -1.81 -20.63 26.11
N LEU A 7 -1.55 -19.52 25.42
CA LEU A 7 -1.96 -19.35 24.02
C LEU A 7 -1.29 -20.36 23.09
N ALA A 8 -0.03 -20.71 23.33
CA ALA A 8 0.68 -21.70 22.52
C ALA A 8 0.06 -23.10 22.68
N GLU A 9 -0.30 -23.48 23.91
CA GLU A 9 -0.97 -24.74 24.21
C GLU A 9 -2.40 -24.76 23.65
N PHE A 10 -3.14 -23.64 23.75
CA PHE A 10 -4.45 -23.48 23.14
C PHE A 10 -4.37 -23.68 21.61
N SER A 11 -3.48 -22.95 20.93
CA SER A 11 -3.30 -23.05 19.48
C SER A 11 -2.88 -24.44 19.04
N SER A 12 -1.98 -25.10 19.79
CA SER A 12 -1.60 -26.49 19.52
C SER A 12 -2.78 -27.46 19.64
N ARG A 13 -3.60 -27.34 20.69
CA ARG A 13 -4.78 -28.19 20.88
C ARG A 13 -5.89 -27.90 19.86
N TRP A 14 -6.05 -26.64 19.47
CA TRP A 14 -6.99 -26.23 18.43
C TRP A 14 -6.62 -26.86 17.08
N ARG A 15 -5.34 -26.80 16.68
CA ARG A 15 -4.83 -27.44 15.46
C ARG A 15 -5.06 -28.95 15.44
N ALA A 16 -5.00 -29.63 16.59
CA ALA A 16 -5.31 -31.06 16.70
C ALA A 16 -6.83 -31.36 16.70
N PHE A 17 -7.64 -30.43 17.22
CA PHE A 17 -9.10 -30.57 17.29
C PHE A 17 -9.76 -30.47 15.91
N VAL A 18 -9.32 -29.55 15.05
CA VAL A 18 -9.95 -29.26 13.75
C VAL A 18 -10.02 -30.50 12.84
N PRO A 19 -8.95 -31.26 12.58
CA PRO A 19 -9.02 -32.46 11.74
C PRO A 19 -9.98 -33.53 12.29
N ARG A 20 -10.01 -33.71 13.62
CA ARG A 20 -10.93 -34.66 14.28
C ARG A 20 -12.39 -34.26 14.08
N TRP A 21 -12.67 -32.96 14.18
CA TRP A 21 -14.00 -32.41 13.92
C TRP A 21 -14.40 -32.54 12.45
N VAL A 22 -13.49 -32.28 11.51
CA VAL A 22 -13.75 -32.42 10.07
C VAL A 22 -14.07 -33.87 9.69
N ALA A 23 -13.36 -34.85 10.27
CA ALA A 23 -13.57 -36.27 9.99
C ALA A 23 -14.86 -36.86 10.61
N ALA A 24 -15.48 -36.15 11.54
CA ALA A 24 -16.66 -36.60 12.28
C ALA A 24 -17.98 -36.44 11.48
N SER A 25 -19.01 -37.21 11.85
CA SER A 25 -20.38 -37.01 11.35
C SER A 25 -21.02 -35.75 11.94
N ASP A 26 -22.11 -35.24 11.37
CA ASP A 26 -22.74 -33.98 11.86
C ASP A 26 -23.23 -34.05 13.32
N GLU A 27 -23.78 -35.18 13.74
CA GLU A 27 -24.16 -35.42 15.15
C GLU A 27 -22.91 -35.41 16.06
N GLU A 28 -21.82 -36.02 15.59
CA GLU A 28 -20.57 -36.09 16.33
C GLU A 28 -19.86 -34.74 16.39
N ARG A 29 -19.88 -33.95 15.31
CA ARG A 29 -19.36 -32.57 15.27
C ARG A 29 -20.03 -31.68 16.32
N THR A 30 -21.35 -31.78 16.42
CA THR A 30 -22.13 -31.03 17.40
C THR A 30 -21.74 -31.44 18.83
N ARG A 31 -21.57 -32.75 19.05
CA ARG A 31 -21.12 -33.29 20.34
C ARG A 31 -19.71 -32.85 20.71
N LEU A 32 -18.76 -32.91 19.77
CA LEU A 32 -17.37 -32.49 19.98
C LEU A 32 -17.26 -31.02 20.36
N VAL A 33 -18.01 -30.13 19.70
CA VAL A 33 -18.05 -28.69 20.05
C VAL A 33 -18.64 -28.49 21.45
N ALA A 34 -19.75 -29.17 21.77
CA ALA A 34 -20.36 -29.08 23.09
C ALA A 34 -19.43 -29.61 24.21
N GLU A 35 -18.74 -30.73 24.00
CA GLU A 35 -17.75 -31.29 24.92
C GLU A 35 -16.56 -30.34 25.09
N ALA A 36 -16.04 -29.76 24.01
CA ALA A 36 -14.94 -28.81 24.05
C ALA A 36 -15.30 -27.52 24.81
N MET A 37 -16.50 -26.96 24.61
CA MET A 37 -16.97 -25.80 25.39
C MET A 37 -17.19 -26.13 26.87
N ALA A 38 -17.64 -27.35 27.19
CA ALA A 38 -17.91 -27.76 28.57
C ALA A 38 -16.63 -28.08 29.36
N HIS A 39 -15.63 -28.65 28.69
CA HIS A 39 -14.46 -29.26 29.35
C HIS A 39 -13.11 -28.68 28.92
N GLY A 40 -13.08 -27.81 27.92
CA GLY A 40 -11.87 -27.32 27.27
C GLY A 40 -11.42 -28.25 26.14
N LEU A 41 -10.45 -27.77 25.34
CA LEU A 41 -9.88 -28.58 24.26
C LEU A 41 -9.11 -29.80 24.79
N PRO A 42 -9.25 -30.97 24.15
CA PRO A 42 -8.54 -32.18 24.57
C PRO A 42 -7.02 -32.00 24.48
N ALA A 43 -6.27 -32.75 25.28
CA ALA A 43 -4.81 -32.79 25.14
C ALA A 43 -4.42 -33.45 23.81
N VAL A 44 -3.31 -32.99 23.22
CA VAL A 44 -2.75 -33.55 21.98
C VAL A 44 -2.08 -34.89 22.29
N GLU A 45 -2.42 -35.96 21.56
CA GLU A 45 -1.73 -37.25 21.70
C GLU A 45 -0.37 -37.26 20.95
N GLU A 46 0.58 -38.11 21.38
CA GLU A 46 1.89 -38.24 20.72
C GLU A 46 1.73 -38.66 19.25
N GLY A 47 2.07 -37.74 18.32
CA GLY A 47 1.95 -37.94 16.87
C GLY A 47 0.74 -37.27 16.21
N GLU A 48 -0.15 -36.61 16.97
CA GLU A 48 -1.30 -35.84 16.43
C GLU A 48 -0.93 -34.41 16.00
N ALA A 49 0.25 -33.91 16.37
CA ALA A 49 0.80 -32.65 15.85
C ALA A 49 1.29 -32.87 14.39
N GLY A 50 0.34 -33.10 13.48
CA GLY A 50 0.56 -33.22 12.05
C GLY A 50 0.65 -31.86 11.34
N GLU A 51 0.59 -31.91 10.01
CA GLU A 51 0.52 -30.74 9.12
C GLU A 51 -0.65 -29.82 9.51
N ALA A 52 -0.47 -28.50 9.39
CA ALA A 52 -1.48 -27.53 9.79
C ALA A 52 -2.79 -27.76 9.02
N PRO A 53 -3.97 -27.72 9.68
CA PRO A 53 -5.24 -27.94 9.01
C PRO A 53 -5.48 -26.88 7.93
N ASP A 54 -6.12 -27.30 6.84
CA ASP A 54 -6.54 -26.43 5.76
C ASP A 54 -7.40 -25.25 6.27
N ARG A 55 -7.28 -24.07 5.64
CA ARG A 55 -7.94 -22.85 6.11
C ARG A 55 -9.46 -22.98 6.09
N ASP A 56 -10.02 -23.63 5.08
CA ASP A 56 -11.47 -23.87 4.98
C ASP A 56 -11.97 -24.78 6.12
N ALA A 57 -11.15 -25.77 6.51
CA ALA A 57 -11.44 -26.63 7.64
C ALA A 57 -11.43 -25.88 8.97
N VAL A 58 -10.45 -24.99 9.18
CA VAL A 58 -10.39 -24.11 10.36
C VAL A 58 -11.62 -23.22 10.40
N LEU A 59 -11.92 -22.51 9.31
CA LEU A 59 -13.07 -21.61 9.21
C LEU A 59 -14.38 -22.33 9.53
N ALA A 60 -14.60 -23.52 8.99
CA ALA A 60 -15.81 -24.30 9.25
C ALA A 60 -15.95 -24.67 10.74
N ALA A 61 -14.85 -25.04 11.40
CA ALA A 61 -14.85 -25.37 12.82
C ALA A 61 -15.07 -24.12 13.69
N GLU A 62 -14.44 -22.99 13.36
CA GLU A 62 -14.66 -21.70 14.04
C GLU A 62 -16.12 -21.28 13.98
N VAL A 63 -16.73 -21.32 12.79
CA VAL A 63 -18.15 -20.98 12.59
C VAL A 63 -19.06 -21.87 13.45
N ALA A 64 -18.74 -23.16 13.56
CA ALA A 64 -19.50 -24.08 14.40
C ALA A 64 -19.39 -23.72 15.89
N VAL A 65 -18.20 -23.39 16.38
CA VAL A 65 -17.97 -22.95 17.77
C VAL A 65 -18.68 -21.62 18.03
N ILE A 66 -18.52 -20.64 17.15
CA ILE A 66 -19.12 -19.30 17.27
C ILE A 66 -20.64 -19.41 17.38
N ARG A 67 -21.30 -20.19 16.50
CA ARG A 67 -22.74 -20.42 16.56
C ARG A 67 -23.19 -21.14 17.84
N ALA A 68 -22.40 -22.10 18.31
CA ALA A 68 -22.71 -22.86 19.52
C ALA A 68 -22.43 -22.07 20.81
N SER A 69 -21.56 -21.06 20.75
CA SER A 69 -21.14 -20.28 21.92
C SER A 69 -22.28 -19.49 22.54
N GLY A 70 -23.19 -18.93 21.72
CA GLY A 70 -24.17 -17.94 22.14
C GLY A 70 -23.62 -16.51 22.28
N GLU A 71 -22.36 -16.26 21.91
CA GLU A 71 -21.73 -14.94 21.93
C GLU A 71 -21.95 -14.13 20.64
N PHE A 72 -22.51 -14.75 19.60
CA PHE A 72 -22.75 -14.15 18.29
C PHE A 72 -24.24 -13.90 18.06
N ASP A 73 -24.62 -12.65 17.83
CA ASP A 73 -25.98 -12.25 17.46
C ASP A 73 -26.06 -12.06 15.93
N GLU A 74 -26.55 -13.06 15.20
CA GLU A 74 -26.62 -12.99 13.73
C GLU A 74 -27.44 -11.79 13.23
N PHE A 75 -28.53 -11.44 13.91
CA PHE A 75 -29.38 -10.31 13.51
C PHE A 75 -28.77 -8.97 13.93
N GLY A 76 -28.27 -8.89 15.16
CA GLY A 76 -27.58 -7.71 15.69
C GLY A 76 -26.32 -7.37 14.91
N TYR A 77 -25.51 -8.38 14.55
CA TYR A 77 -24.29 -8.21 13.76
C TYR A 77 -24.60 -7.56 12.41
N MET A 78 -25.61 -8.03 11.67
CA MET A 78 -26.00 -7.39 10.42
C MET A 78 -26.49 -5.95 10.63
N TRP A 79 -27.27 -5.70 11.68
CA TRP A 79 -27.84 -4.36 11.95
C TRP A 79 -26.79 -3.34 12.39
N HIS A 80 -25.77 -3.79 13.13
CA HIS A 80 -24.67 -2.96 13.61
C HIS A 80 -23.54 -2.78 12.60
N ASN A 81 -23.60 -3.48 11.46
CA ASN A 81 -22.66 -3.34 10.35
C ASN A 81 -23.40 -2.92 9.07
N PRO A 82 -23.90 -1.66 8.99
CA PRO A 82 -24.77 -1.20 7.91
C PRO A 82 -24.08 -1.18 6.55
N ASP A 83 -22.76 -1.03 6.52
CA ASP A 83 -21.90 -1.14 5.34
C ASP A 83 -21.96 -2.55 4.72
N LEU A 84 -22.19 -3.58 5.54
CA LEU A 84 -22.31 -4.97 5.11
C LEU A 84 -23.76 -5.38 4.82
N ARG A 85 -24.73 -4.50 5.04
CA ARG A 85 -26.16 -4.85 5.01
C ARG A 85 -26.57 -5.52 3.71
N TRP A 86 -26.13 -5.02 2.57
CA TRP A 86 -26.49 -5.55 1.25
C TRP A 86 -25.81 -6.90 0.95
N HIS A 87 -24.59 -7.10 1.45
CA HIS A 87 -23.85 -8.34 1.33
C HIS A 87 -24.43 -9.44 2.23
N LEU A 88 -24.86 -9.08 3.45
CA LEU A 88 -25.31 -10.04 4.46
C LEU A 88 -26.83 -10.32 4.41
N CYS A 89 -27.64 -9.52 3.70
CA CYS A 89 -29.09 -9.73 3.68
C CYS A 89 -29.58 -10.83 2.70
N THR A 90 -28.68 -11.43 1.93
CA THR A 90 -29.02 -12.44 0.89
C THR A 90 -28.77 -13.90 1.30
N GLY A 91 -28.19 -14.18 2.48
CA GLY A 91 -27.88 -15.56 2.93
C GLY A 91 -27.44 -15.68 4.41
N PRO A 92 -27.25 -16.92 4.92
CA PRO A 92 -26.83 -17.21 6.30
C PRO A 92 -25.30 -17.09 6.49
N GLU A 93 -24.76 -15.95 6.10
CA GLU A 93 -23.31 -15.72 5.90
C GLU A 93 -22.67 -14.89 7.02
N GLN A 94 -23.41 -14.46 8.06
CA GLN A 94 -22.92 -13.50 9.08
C GLN A 94 -21.81 -14.09 9.95
N ALA A 95 -22.02 -15.30 10.49
CA ALA A 95 -21.01 -15.98 11.29
C ALA A 95 -19.79 -16.38 10.45
N ILE A 96 -20.00 -16.70 9.16
CA ILE A 96 -18.93 -17.00 8.21
C ILE A 96 -18.09 -15.74 7.96
N HIS A 97 -18.75 -14.64 7.60
CA HIS A 97 -18.09 -13.34 7.45
C HIS A 97 -17.33 -12.95 8.71
N PHE A 98 -17.96 -13.10 9.89
CA PHE A 98 -17.30 -12.77 11.14
C PHE A 98 -16.03 -13.59 11.34
N ALA A 99 -16.11 -14.93 11.23
CA ALA A 99 -14.97 -15.83 11.42
C ALA A 99 -13.86 -15.63 10.38
N GLU A 100 -14.23 -15.31 9.14
CA GLU A 100 -13.30 -15.08 8.03
C GLU A 100 -12.62 -13.71 8.12
N ARG A 101 -13.38 -12.65 8.43
CA ARG A 101 -12.96 -11.25 8.29
C ARG A 101 -13.34 -10.34 9.46
N GLY A 102 -14.54 -10.49 10.00
CA GLY A 102 -15.13 -9.53 10.95
C GLY A 102 -14.31 -9.33 12.23
N TRP A 103 -13.77 -10.39 12.82
CA TRP A 103 -12.95 -10.26 14.03
C TRP A 103 -11.60 -9.58 13.76
N HIS A 104 -11.00 -9.82 12.59
CA HIS A 104 -9.79 -9.10 12.15
C HIS A 104 -10.08 -7.62 11.85
N GLU A 105 -11.32 -7.30 11.46
CA GLU A 105 -11.84 -5.94 11.31
C GLU A 105 -12.29 -5.29 12.63
N MET A 106 -12.06 -5.93 13.78
CA MET A 106 -12.46 -5.45 15.11
C MET A 106 -13.99 -5.25 15.28
N ARG A 107 -14.81 -5.96 14.50
CA ARG A 107 -16.29 -5.85 14.56
C ARG A 107 -16.89 -6.70 15.66
N HIS A 108 -17.60 -6.11 16.62
CA HIS A 108 -18.13 -6.86 17.76
C HIS A 108 -19.13 -7.97 17.32
N PRO A 109 -19.03 -9.20 17.86
CA PRO A 109 -19.94 -10.30 17.50
C PRO A 109 -21.35 -10.13 18.11
N SER A 110 -21.46 -9.40 19.22
CA SER A 110 -22.70 -9.02 19.89
C SER A 110 -22.44 -7.82 20.82
N PRO A 111 -23.48 -7.16 21.35
CA PRO A 111 -23.32 -6.09 22.35
C PRO A 111 -22.67 -6.57 23.66
N GLY A 112 -22.69 -7.88 23.93
CA GLY A 112 -22.11 -8.48 25.13
C GLY A 112 -20.64 -8.82 25.03
N PHE A 113 -19.99 -8.52 23.90
CA PHE A 113 -18.61 -8.92 23.65
C PHE A 113 -17.82 -7.81 22.98
N ASP A 114 -16.85 -7.27 23.71
CA ASP A 114 -15.90 -6.31 23.19
C ASP A 114 -14.61 -7.00 22.73
N LEU A 115 -14.39 -7.02 21.42
CA LEU A 115 -13.20 -7.62 20.82
C LEU A 115 -11.93 -6.95 21.29
N TRP A 116 -11.90 -5.63 21.30
CA TRP A 116 -10.69 -4.89 21.62
C TRP A 116 -10.26 -5.11 23.07
N HIS A 117 -11.19 -5.00 24.03
CA HIS A 117 -10.96 -5.31 25.43
C HIS A 117 -10.50 -6.75 25.61
N TYR A 118 -11.22 -7.72 25.03
CA TYR A 118 -10.90 -9.13 25.20
C TYR A 118 -9.49 -9.45 24.69
N THR A 119 -9.13 -8.96 23.50
CA THR A 119 -7.80 -9.15 22.94
C THR A 119 -6.72 -8.54 23.84
N ASN A 120 -6.90 -7.30 24.30
CA ASN A 120 -5.90 -6.61 25.13
C ASN A 120 -5.82 -7.11 26.58
N ALA A 121 -6.88 -7.73 27.10
CA ALA A 121 -6.94 -8.22 28.48
C ALA A 121 -6.50 -9.68 28.60
N HIS A 122 -6.71 -10.48 27.55
CA HIS A 122 -6.68 -11.94 27.66
C HIS A 122 -5.92 -12.66 26.54
N LEU A 123 -5.61 -11.98 25.44
CA LEU A 123 -4.85 -12.54 24.32
C LEU A 123 -3.54 -11.78 24.12
N ASP A 124 -2.82 -12.15 23.07
CA ASP A 124 -1.67 -11.41 22.58
C ASP A 124 -2.12 -10.47 21.44
N PRO A 125 -2.01 -9.13 21.59
CA PRO A 125 -2.33 -8.18 20.52
C PRO A 125 -1.46 -8.29 19.27
N GLU A 126 -0.32 -9.00 19.36
CA GLU A 126 0.58 -9.31 18.24
C GLU A 126 0.18 -10.59 17.49
N ASP A 127 -0.67 -11.43 18.09
CA ASP A 127 -1.09 -12.73 17.55
C ASP A 127 -2.49 -12.65 16.92
N ASP A 128 -2.54 -12.59 15.59
CA ASP A 128 -3.77 -12.65 14.79
C ASP A 128 -4.14 -14.09 14.38
N GLU A 129 -3.64 -15.15 15.05
CA GLU A 129 -4.06 -16.54 14.79
C GLU A 129 -5.29 -16.97 15.61
N VAL A 130 -5.49 -16.38 16.78
CA VAL A 130 -6.49 -16.84 17.75
C VAL A 130 -7.75 -16.00 17.67
N ASN A 131 -8.83 -16.57 17.13
CA ASN A 131 -10.14 -15.92 17.12
C ASN A 131 -10.63 -15.69 18.57
N PRO A 132 -10.87 -14.43 19.01
CA PRO A 132 -11.21 -14.13 20.41
C PRO A 132 -12.48 -14.79 20.92
N VAL A 133 -13.50 -14.92 20.05
CA VAL A 133 -14.78 -15.56 20.40
C VAL A 133 -14.60 -17.07 20.58
N VAL A 134 -13.78 -17.69 19.73
CA VAL A 134 -13.45 -19.12 19.84
C VAL A 134 -12.65 -19.39 21.12
N HIS A 135 -11.64 -18.55 21.41
CA HIS A 135 -10.87 -18.65 22.64
C HIS A 135 -11.77 -18.48 23.88
N HIS A 136 -12.66 -17.50 23.90
CA HIS A 136 -13.60 -17.33 25.00
C HIS A 136 -14.54 -18.53 25.16
N ALA A 137 -15.13 -19.01 24.07
CA ALA A 137 -16.10 -20.09 24.10
C ALA A 137 -15.50 -21.41 24.63
N LEU A 138 -14.24 -21.70 24.27
CA LEU A 138 -13.58 -22.96 24.60
C LEU A 138 -12.79 -22.91 25.91
N GLU A 139 -12.24 -21.73 26.25
CA GLU A 139 -11.35 -21.57 27.39
C GLU A 139 -11.82 -20.44 28.32
N GLY A 140 -11.89 -19.19 27.82
CA GLY A 140 -12.08 -18.01 28.65
C GLY A 140 -13.32 -18.03 29.54
N ARG A 141 -14.47 -18.51 29.03
CA ARG A 141 -15.74 -18.61 29.77
C ARG A 141 -15.62 -19.48 31.02
N ARG A 142 -14.92 -20.61 30.94
CA ARG A 142 -14.76 -21.55 32.08
C ARG A 142 -13.87 -20.95 33.18
N HIS A 143 -13.02 -20.00 32.79
CA HIS A 143 -12.11 -19.28 33.68
C HIS A 143 -12.65 -17.91 34.12
N GLY A 144 -13.85 -17.53 33.68
CA GLY A 144 -14.50 -16.28 34.09
C GLY A 144 -13.86 -15.02 33.48
N LEU A 145 -13.23 -15.15 32.30
CA LEU A 145 -12.68 -14.00 31.59
C LEU A 145 -13.81 -13.08 31.12
N ALA A 146 -13.64 -11.79 31.37
CA ALA A 146 -14.64 -10.78 31.07
C ALA A 146 -14.66 -10.47 29.57
N THR A 147 -15.85 -10.38 28.99
CA THR A 147 -16.04 -10.00 27.58
C THR A 147 -16.28 -8.51 27.41
N LEU A 148 -16.56 -7.79 28.49
CA LEU A 148 -16.78 -6.34 28.50
C LEU A 148 -15.85 -5.68 29.52
N PRO A 149 -15.34 -4.47 29.23
CA PRO A 149 -14.56 -3.71 30.18
C PRO A 149 -15.41 -3.25 31.38
N GLU A 150 -14.78 -3.10 32.53
CA GLU A 150 -15.44 -2.55 33.72
C GLU A 150 -15.63 -1.03 33.58
N VAL A 151 -16.85 -0.55 33.83
CA VAL A 151 -17.14 0.89 33.88
C VAL A 151 -16.81 1.41 35.27
N GLN A 152 -15.86 2.33 35.35
CA GLN A 152 -15.39 2.93 36.60
C GLN A 152 -15.88 4.38 36.72
N GLU A 153 -16.02 4.82 37.97
CA GLU A 153 -16.20 6.22 38.33
C GLU A 153 -14.95 6.72 39.04
N LEU A 154 -14.44 7.87 38.62
CA LEU A 154 -13.38 8.56 39.32
C LEU A 154 -13.85 9.96 39.76
N PRO A 155 -13.22 10.55 40.78
CA PRO A 155 -13.46 11.93 41.14
C PRO A 155 -13.13 12.89 39.98
N ALA A 156 -13.91 13.97 39.89
CA ALA A 156 -13.66 15.04 38.94
C ALA A 156 -12.22 15.57 39.09
N PRO A 157 -11.48 15.76 37.98
CA PRO A 157 -10.12 16.26 38.01
C PRO A 157 -10.11 17.72 38.47
N THR A 158 -8.91 18.17 38.84
CA THR A 158 -8.62 19.58 39.09
C THR A 158 -7.72 20.09 37.97
N ALA A 159 -7.77 21.39 37.70
CA ALA A 159 -6.82 22.00 36.78
C ALA A 159 -5.40 21.98 37.40
N PRO A 160 -4.34 21.91 36.57
CA PRO A 160 -2.95 21.95 37.04
C PRO A 160 -2.64 23.15 37.94
N GLU A 161 -1.83 22.94 38.97
CA GLU A 161 -1.29 24.02 39.79
C GLU A 161 -0.10 24.69 39.06
N GLY A 162 -0.40 25.67 38.21
CA GLY A 162 0.61 26.38 37.40
C GLY A 162 0.91 25.67 36.08
N THR A 163 2.00 26.09 35.41
CA THR A 163 2.39 25.50 34.11
C THR A 163 3.01 24.12 34.32
N PRO A 164 2.41 23.04 33.82
CA PRO A 164 2.90 21.68 34.03
C PRO A 164 4.19 21.44 33.24
N ARG A 165 5.06 20.57 33.75
CA ARG A 165 6.22 20.07 33.00
C ARG A 165 5.78 18.97 32.05
N ARG A 166 6.10 19.12 30.77
CA ARG A 166 5.65 18.22 29.70
C ARG A 166 6.80 17.48 29.05
N VAL A 167 6.61 16.18 28.84
CA VAL A 167 7.42 15.40 27.90
C VAL A 167 6.61 15.18 26.63
N CYS A 168 7.23 15.37 25.46
CA CYS A 168 6.59 15.07 24.19
C CYS A 168 7.30 13.90 23.50
N LEU A 169 6.54 12.84 23.22
CA LEU A 169 6.96 11.75 22.34
C LEU A 169 6.48 12.12 20.94
N PHE A 170 7.40 12.54 20.09
CA PHE A 170 7.11 13.06 18.76
C PHE A 170 7.41 12.00 17.71
N ALA A 171 6.38 11.56 17.00
CA ALA A 171 6.50 10.63 15.87
C ALA A 171 6.65 11.40 14.56
N ALA A 172 7.55 10.95 13.69
CA ALA A 172 7.76 11.57 12.40
C ALA A 172 7.94 10.54 11.30
N PHE A 173 7.65 10.94 10.06
CA PHE A 173 7.93 10.13 8.90
C PHE A 173 8.14 11.02 7.68
N ASP A 174 9.20 10.72 6.93
CA ASP A 174 9.49 11.40 5.69
C ASP A 174 9.91 10.42 4.60
N VAL A 175 9.28 10.54 3.42
CA VAL A 175 9.50 9.65 2.27
C VAL A 175 10.88 9.80 1.64
N ASP A 176 11.52 10.96 1.81
CA ASP A 176 12.84 11.25 1.22
C ASP A 176 13.97 11.23 2.26
N GLY A 177 13.68 10.76 3.47
CA GLY A 177 14.68 10.66 4.53
C GLY A 177 15.20 12.02 5.01
N ILE A 178 14.35 13.06 5.01
CA ILE A 178 14.72 14.40 5.49
C ILE A 178 13.87 14.84 6.68
N VAL A 179 14.42 15.73 7.50
CA VAL A 179 13.66 16.55 8.44
C VAL A 179 13.19 17.82 7.72
N ASP A 180 11.94 17.81 7.29
CA ASP A 180 11.34 18.89 6.50
C ASP A 180 11.34 20.23 7.27
N PRO A 181 11.56 21.38 6.59
CA PRO A 181 11.52 22.70 7.24
C PRO A 181 10.22 22.98 8.02
N THR A 182 9.09 22.44 7.58
CA THR A 182 7.80 22.59 8.30
C THR A 182 7.80 21.85 9.64
N VAL A 183 8.52 20.73 9.75
CA VAL A 183 8.72 19.98 11.01
C VAL A 183 9.66 20.74 11.93
N VAL A 184 10.75 21.33 11.41
CA VAL A 184 11.67 22.17 12.20
C VAL A 184 10.91 23.33 12.86
N SER A 185 10.08 24.04 12.09
CA SER A 185 9.26 25.14 12.62
C SER A 185 8.25 24.68 13.68
N TYR A 186 7.65 23.50 13.48
CA TYR A 186 6.71 22.94 14.45
C TYR A 186 7.41 22.57 15.77
N LEU A 187 8.55 21.87 15.70
CA LEU A 187 9.34 21.49 16.87
C LEU A 187 9.91 22.71 17.61
N ALA A 188 10.31 23.74 16.88
CA ALA A 188 10.78 24.99 17.47
C ALA A 188 9.70 25.64 18.35
N ASP A 189 8.46 25.74 17.87
CA ASP A 189 7.37 26.30 18.67
C ASP A 189 6.97 25.38 19.83
N LEU A 190 6.86 24.06 19.58
CA LEU A 190 6.49 23.07 20.59
C LEU A 190 7.52 22.99 21.73
N SER A 191 8.81 23.18 21.45
CA SER A 191 9.90 23.12 22.45
C SER A 191 9.80 24.20 23.53
N ARG A 192 8.98 25.25 23.29
CA ARG A 192 8.67 26.28 24.28
C ARG A 192 7.78 25.74 25.42
N PHE A 193 7.07 24.64 25.19
CA PHE A 193 6.05 24.09 26.09
C PHE A 193 6.38 22.68 26.59
N ALA A 194 7.24 21.92 25.89
CA ALA A 194 7.57 20.55 26.23
C ALA A 194 9.04 20.20 25.95
N ASP A 195 9.58 19.26 26.73
CA ASP A 195 10.84 18.58 26.43
C ASP A 195 10.56 17.47 25.40
N ILE A 196 11.10 17.63 24.18
CA ILE A 196 10.73 16.78 23.03
C ILE A 196 11.73 15.62 22.84
N TYR A 197 11.20 14.41 22.71
CA TYR A 197 11.90 13.22 22.23
C TYR A 197 11.34 12.83 20.87
N TYR A 198 12.18 12.88 19.85
CA TYR A 198 11.80 12.73 18.45
C TYR A 198 12.20 11.36 17.91
N LEU A 199 11.29 10.67 17.22
CA LEU A 199 11.60 9.44 16.50
C LEU A 199 10.99 9.48 15.09
N ALA A 200 11.84 9.36 14.07
CA ALA A 200 11.42 9.17 12.69
C ALA A 200 11.35 7.68 12.34
N ASP A 201 10.20 7.21 11.82
CA ASP A 201 10.00 5.86 11.27
C ASP A 201 10.55 5.75 9.84
N CYS A 202 11.75 6.26 9.59
CA CYS A 202 12.46 6.16 8.33
C CYS A 202 13.98 6.30 8.56
N GLU A 203 14.76 5.95 7.54
CA GLU A 203 16.18 6.33 7.51
C GLU A 203 16.28 7.80 7.15
N LEU A 204 17.16 8.54 7.83
CA LEU A 204 17.41 9.95 7.54
C LEU A 204 18.83 10.14 7.00
N GLU A 205 19.01 11.12 6.10
CA GLU A 205 20.33 11.52 5.61
C GLU A 205 21.23 12.07 6.74
N ASP A 206 22.55 11.95 6.55
CA ASP A 206 23.54 12.48 7.49
C ASP A 206 23.35 13.99 7.74
N GLY A 207 23.19 14.36 9.01
CA GLY A 207 23.02 15.76 9.43
C GLY A 207 21.57 16.25 9.48
N GLU A 208 20.59 15.45 9.08
CA GLU A 208 19.18 15.84 9.15
C GLU A 208 18.68 16.03 10.59
N LEU A 209 19.11 15.17 11.52
CA LEU A 209 18.80 15.32 12.95
C LEU A 209 19.44 16.56 13.58
N ASP A 210 20.53 17.09 13.02
CA ASP A 210 21.18 18.30 13.53
C ASP A 210 20.27 19.53 13.39
N LYS A 211 19.36 19.53 12.42
CA LYS A 211 18.38 20.61 12.20
C LYS A 211 17.45 20.82 13.41
N ILE A 212 17.20 19.75 14.17
CA ILE A 212 16.25 19.75 15.29
C ILE A 212 16.91 19.58 16.66
N ALA A 213 18.22 19.32 16.70
CA ALA A 213 18.99 19.21 17.94
C ALA A 213 18.80 20.39 18.93
N PRO A 214 18.60 21.65 18.50
CA PRO A 214 18.31 22.74 19.45
C PRO A 214 16.96 22.64 20.17
N TYR A 215 16.02 21.85 19.64
CA TYR A 215 14.62 21.79 20.08
C TYR A 215 14.27 20.46 20.76
N THR A 216 15.16 19.46 20.70
CA THR A 216 14.92 18.11 21.23
C THR A 216 15.88 17.76 22.38
N LYS A 217 15.44 16.86 23.27
CA LYS A 217 16.28 16.21 24.30
C LYS A 217 16.92 14.92 23.80
N GLY A 218 16.29 14.28 22.83
CA GLY A 218 16.77 13.10 22.13
C GLY A 218 16.08 13.00 20.77
N ALA A 219 16.81 12.53 19.77
CA ALA A 219 16.29 12.37 18.42
C ALA A 219 16.90 11.12 17.79
N TRP A 220 16.05 10.31 17.14
CA TRP A 220 16.42 9.06 16.50
C TRP A 220 15.73 8.90 15.15
N ALA A 221 16.33 8.10 14.28
CA ALA A 221 15.77 7.66 12.99
C ALA A 221 15.89 6.14 12.95
N ILE A 222 14.77 5.44 13.11
CA ILE A 222 14.72 3.98 13.22
C ILE A 222 13.49 3.51 12.46
N ARG A 223 13.71 2.81 11.35
CA ARG A 223 12.61 2.19 10.59
C ARG A 223 12.04 1.02 11.38
N HIS A 224 10.78 1.13 11.81
CA HIS A 224 10.07 0.10 12.55
C HIS A 224 8.74 -0.30 11.91
N GLY A 225 8.16 0.50 11.01
CA GLY A 225 6.98 0.13 10.22
C GLY A 225 5.71 -0.13 11.04
N ARG A 226 5.59 0.57 12.18
CA ARG A 226 4.48 0.45 13.15
C ARG A 226 3.65 1.72 13.27
N TYR A 227 3.85 2.69 12.35
CA TYR A 227 3.21 4.02 12.35
C TYR A 227 3.44 4.78 13.67
N ASP A 228 2.76 5.92 13.84
CA ASP A 228 2.98 6.86 14.94
C ASP A 228 2.88 6.22 16.32
N PHE A 229 1.89 5.35 16.55
CA PHE A 229 1.75 4.61 17.82
C PHE A 229 2.95 3.71 18.11
N GLY A 230 3.56 3.14 17.07
CA GLY A 230 4.79 2.38 17.20
C GLY A 230 5.97 3.25 17.65
N SER A 231 6.06 4.47 17.12
CA SER A 231 7.08 5.42 17.56
C SER A 231 6.86 5.87 19.00
N TYR A 232 5.61 6.15 19.39
CA TYR A 232 5.27 6.50 20.78
C TYR A 232 5.61 5.37 21.75
N SER A 233 5.28 4.13 21.38
CA SER A 233 5.59 2.93 22.17
C SER A 233 7.11 2.76 22.33
N MET A 234 7.87 2.74 21.23
CA MET A 234 9.33 2.59 21.26
C MET A 234 10.02 3.72 22.03
N LEU A 235 9.53 4.96 21.91
CA LEU A 235 10.01 6.07 22.73
C LEU A 235 9.75 5.80 24.23
N ALA A 236 8.54 5.36 24.59
CA ALA A 236 8.18 5.08 25.98
C ALA A 236 8.92 3.88 26.59
N THR A 237 9.26 2.86 25.79
CA THR A 237 9.87 1.61 26.27
C THR A 237 11.38 1.56 26.08
N ASP A 238 11.84 1.71 24.85
CA ASP A 238 13.17 1.29 24.42
C ASP A 238 14.20 2.44 24.43
N LEU A 239 13.73 3.68 24.23
CA LEU A 239 14.59 4.85 24.04
C LEU A 239 14.60 5.80 25.24
N VAL A 240 13.42 6.29 25.66
CA VAL A 240 13.29 7.28 26.76
C VAL A 240 13.05 6.58 28.09
N GLY A 241 12.11 5.64 28.12
CA GLY A 241 11.77 4.86 29.31
C GLY A 241 10.83 5.57 30.30
N TRP A 242 9.99 4.79 30.98
CA TRP A 242 9.06 5.29 31.98
C TRP A 242 9.71 6.00 33.17
N ASP A 243 10.94 5.64 33.55
CA ASP A 243 11.69 6.31 34.63
C ASP A 243 11.95 7.80 34.34
N VAL A 244 12.06 8.16 33.07
CA VAL A 244 12.20 9.55 32.62
C VAL A 244 10.83 10.21 32.52
N ILE A 245 9.85 9.53 31.92
CA ILE A 245 8.49 10.03 31.74
C ILE A 245 7.83 10.35 33.10
N ASP A 246 8.06 9.53 34.13
CA ASP A 246 7.51 9.70 35.48
C ASP A 246 8.00 10.97 36.22
N GLN A 247 8.98 11.68 35.65
CA GLN A 247 9.47 12.95 36.17
C GLN A 247 8.68 14.17 35.66
N TYR A 248 7.75 13.95 34.74
CA TYR A 248 6.90 14.99 34.13
C TYR A 248 5.47 14.91 34.68
N ASP A 249 4.74 16.02 34.55
CA ASP A 249 3.35 16.13 34.99
C ASP A 249 2.38 15.68 33.88
N GLU A 250 2.78 15.85 32.62
CA GLU A 250 2.03 15.43 31.43
C GLU A 250 2.93 14.76 30.39
N MET A 251 2.39 13.77 29.69
CA MET A 251 2.98 13.17 28.49
C MET A 251 2.16 13.55 27.28
N MET A 252 2.82 14.09 26.27
CA MET A 252 2.23 14.43 24.99
C MET A 252 2.61 13.42 23.92
N LEU A 253 1.64 13.01 23.11
CA LEU A 253 1.86 12.33 21.84
C LEU A 253 1.54 13.32 20.72
N ALA A 254 2.49 13.55 19.83
CA ALA A 254 2.31 14.44 18.68
C ALA A 254 3.04 13.88 17.47
N ASN A 255 2.56 14.20 16.27
CA ASN A 255 3.23 13.76 15.04
C ASN A 255 3.31 14.88 14.00
N ASP A 256 4.04 14.60 12.93
CA ASP A 256 4.18 15.48 11.78
C ASP A 256 3.10 15.29 10.70
N SER A 257 1.95 14.66 10.96
CA SER A 257 0.89 14.56 9.95
C SER A 257 0.17 15.90 9.63
N CYS A 258 0.57 16.97 10.32
CA CYS A 258 0.05 18.33 10.21
C CYS A 258 1.16 19.34 9.87
N TRP A 259 0.77 20.52 9.40
CA TRP A 259 1.60 21.72 9.47
C TRP A 259 1.15 22.61 10.62
N LEU A 260 2.11 23.17 11.35
CA LEU A 260 1.85 24.27 12.26
C LEU A 260 1.57 25.52 11.44
N VAL A 261 0.33 26.03 11.53
CA VAL A 261 -0.09 27.26 10.86
C VAL A 261 -0.09 28.45 11.82
N GLN A 262 -0.33 28.24 13.12
CA GLN A 262 -0.34 29.30 14.13
C GLN A 262 0.40 28.85 15.40
N PRO A 263 0.95 29.77 16.23
CA PRO A 263 1.62 29.41 17.48
C PRO A 263 0.72 28.67 18.47
N LEU A 264 1.30 27.76 19.27
CA LEU A 264 0.58 26.93 20.24
C LEU A 264 0.20 27.66 21.54
N ASP A 265 0.58 28.93 21.71
CA ASP A 265 0.33 29.73 22.92
C ASP A 265 -1.12 29.67 23.39
N THR A 266 -2.08 29.86 22.48
CA THR A 266 -3.51 29.86 22.81
C THR A 266 -4.00 28.48 23.25
N VAL A 267 -3.46 27.40 22.65
CA VAL A 267 -3.81 26.03 23.02
C VAL A 267 -3.37 25.75 24.45
N PHE A 268 -2.10 25.97 24.76
CA PHE A 268 -1.60 25.69 26.10
C PHE A 268 -2.18 26.64 27.15
N ALA A 269 -2.39 27.93 26.82
CA ALA A 269 -3.04 28.86 27.75
C ALA A 269 -4.46 28.41 28.11
N LYS A 270 -5.24 27.89 27.15
CA LYS A 270 -6.57 27.32 27.42
C LYS A 270 -6.45 26.04 28.25
N MET A 271 -5.64 25.09 27.79
CA MET A 271 -5.64 23.74 28.36
C MET A 271 -4.93 23.64 29.73
N ASP A 272 -3.98 24.53 30.02
CA ASP A 272 -3.40 24.71 31.36
C ASP A 272 -4.47 25.13 32.39
N ALA A 273 -5.53 25.84 31.96
CA ALA A 273 -6.63 26.26 32.82
C ALA A 273 -7.78 25.24 32.89
N THR A 274 -7.77 24.21 32.04
CA THR A 274 -8.85 23.23 31.93
C THR A 274 -8.64 22.07 32.90
N ALA A 275 -9.67 21.74 33.68
CA ALA A 275 -9.70 20.54 34.52
C ALA A 275 -10.10 19.32 33.68
N CYS A 276 -9.16 18.41 33.46
CA CYS A 276 -9.34 17.16 32.73
C CYS A 276 -8.23 16.18 33.13
N ASP A 277 -8.39 14.90 32.79
CA ASP A 277 -7.35 13.87 32.99
C ASP A 277 -6.50 13.66 31.73
N TRP A 278 -7.10 13.94 30.56
CA TRP A 278 -6.44 13.90 29.27
C TRP A 278 -7.14 14.84 28.29
N TRP A 279 -6.44 15.24 27.23
CA TRP A 279 -6.99 16.15 26.25
C TRP A 279 -6.34 16.04 24.87
N GLY A 280 -7.03 16.56 23.86
CA GLY A 280 -6.51 16.74 22.50
C GLY A 280 -7.02 18.03 21.86
N LEU A 281 -6.70 18.24 20.58
CA LEU A 281 -7.13 19.48 19.91
C LEU A 281 -8.61 19.47 19.51
N GLN A 282 -9.14 18.30 19.12
CA GLN A 282 -10.47 18.11 18.54
C GLN A 282 -10.88 16.65 18.76
N ALA A 283 -12.17 16.40 19.00
CA ALA A 283 -12.74 15.05 19.06
C ALA A 283 -13.79 14.85 17.98
N THR A 284 -13.75 13.71 17.30
CA THR A 284 -14.66 13.36 16.21
C THR A 284 -15.58 12.24 16.69
N TYR A 285 -16.84 12.29 16.26
CA TYR A 285 -17.79 11.21 16.44
C TYR A 285 -18.43 10.90 15.08
N GLU A 286 -18.17 9.71 14.53
CA GLU A 286 -18.51 9.37 13.14
C GLU A 286 -20.01 9.48 12.84
N ASP A 287 -20.84 9.05 13.79
CA ASP A 287 -22.30 9.05 13.69
C ASP A 287 -22.94 10.44 13.88
N PHE A 288 -22.16 11.48 14.22
CA PHE A 288 -22.67 12.85 14.35
C PHE A 288 -22.54 13.63 13.03
N GLY A 289 -23.59 13.58 12.21
CA GLY A 289 -23.62 14.23 10.90
C GLY A 289 -24.18 15.65 10.88
N ILE A 290 -24.17 16.28 9.69
CA ILE A 290 -24.72 17.64 9.49
C ILE A 290 -26.18 17.75 9.92
N LYS A 291 -27.01 16.75 9.59
CA LYS A 291 -28.45 16.77 9.95
C LYS A 291 -28.67 16.74 11.46
N ASP A 292 -27.87 15.95 12.18
CA ASP A 292 -27.96 15.85 13.63
C ASP A 292 -27.47 17.14 14.30
N TYR A 293 -26.39 17.74 13.76
CA TYR A 293 -25.93 19.06 14.18
C TYR A 293 -26.96 20.16 13.93
N GLU A 294 -27.59 20.19 12.76
CA GLU A 294 -28.66 21.15 12.44
C GLU A 294 -29.88 20.97 13.35
N ALA A 295 -30.24 19.74 13.68
CA ALA A 295 -31.33 19.43 14.59
C ALA A 295 -31.01 19.83 16.05
N LEU A 296 -29.77 19.61 16.49
CA LEU A 296 -29.30 19.96 17.82
C LEU A 296 -29.09 21.48 17.98
N GLY A 297 -28.71 22.17 16.90
CA GLY A 297 -28.49 23.62 16.85
C GLY A 297 -27.24 24.11 17.61
N ARG A 298 -26.38 23.18 18.05
CA ARG A 298 -25.12 23.43 18.76
C ARG A 298 -24.16 22.24 18.57
N PRO A 299 -22.85 22.39 18.85
CA PRO A 299 -21.95 21.24 18.98
C PRO A 299 -22.44 20.24 20.04
N LEU A 300 -22.19 18.96 19.79
CA LEU A 300 -22.48 17.89 20.75
C LEU A 300 -21.50 17.99 21.92
N SER A 301 -22.00 17.90 23.17
CA SER A 301 -21.13 18.04 24.35
C SER A 301 -20.29 16.78 24.54
N LEU A 302 -19.05 16.92 25.02
CA LEU A 302 -18.23 15.77 25.41
C LEU A 302 -18.91 14.95 26.52
N ASP A 303 -19.53 15.64 27.50
CA ASP A 303 -20.28 14.97 28.59
C ASP A 303 -21.44 14.11 28.06
N ASP A 304 -22.15 14.58 27.03
CA ASP A 304 -23.27 13.86 26.42
C ASP A 304 -22.76 12.55 25.78
N VAL A 305 -21.57 12.59 25.16
CA VAL A 305 -20.94 11.43 24.52
C VAL A 305 -20.32 10.48 25.53
N GLU A 306 -19.65 10.99 26.57
CA GLU A 306 -19.11 10.17 27.65
C GLU A 306 -20.22 9.34 28.32
N GLU A 307 -21.37 9.97 28.61
CA GLU A 307 -22.54 9.28 29.16
C GLU A 307 -23.10 8.23 28.20
N GLN A 308 -23.20 8.54 26.91
CA GLN A 308 -23.64 7.57 25.90
C GLN A 308 -22.67 6.38 25.78
N MET A 309 -21.36 6.64 25.80
CA MET A 309 -20.34 5.59 25.70
C MET A 309 -20.30 4.68 26.93
N ARG A 310 -20.73 5.14 28.09
CA ARG A 310 -20.87 4.31 29.28
C ARG A 310 -22.04 3.32 29.19
N GLN A 311 -22.98 3.50 28.25
CA GLN A 311 -24.11 2.59 28.00
C GLN A 311 -23.69 1.45 27.05
N GLN A 312 -23.07 0.42 27.63
CA GLN A 312 -22.43 -0.69 26.88
C GLN A 312 -23.39 -1.47 25.97
N ASP A 313 -24.68 -1.47 26.30
CA ASP A 313 -25.74 -2.12 25.51
C ASP A 313 -26.09 -1.38 24.21
N LEU A 314 -25.58 -0.16 24.02
CA LEU A 314 -25.81 0.66 22.83
C LEU A 314 -24.63 0.69 21.85
N TRP A 315 -23.54 -0.04 22.11
CA TRP A 315 -22.31 0.02 21.32
C TRP A 315 -22.43 -0.59 19.92
N ARG A 316 -22.09 0.19 18.90
CA ARG A 316 -21.71 -0.29 17.55
C ARG A 316 -20.22 -0.10 17.32
N TYR A 317 -19.67 -0.80 16.33
CA TYR A 317 -18.23 -0.69 16.02
C TYR A 317 -17.82 0.72 15.56
N SER A 318 -18.75 1.50 14.97
CA SER A 318 -18.56 2.90 14.56
C SER A 318 -18.98 3.94 15.61
N ASP A 319 -19.53 3.52 16.76
CA ASP A 319 -20.15 4.41 17.76
C ASP A 319 -19.14 5.07 18.72
N PHE A 320 -17.86 5.12 18.37
CA PHE A 320 -16.86 5.59 19.29
C PHE A 320 -16.32 6.97 18.92
N ILE A 321 -16.28 7.84 19.92
CA ILE A 321 -15.51 9.08 19.84
C ILE A 321 -14.04 8.72 19.63
N HIS A 322 -13.36 9.45 18.76
CA HIS A 322 -11.92 9.40 18.66
C HIS A 322 -11.31 10.79 18.75
N VAL A 323 -10.25 10.88 19.53
CA VAL A 323 -9.40 12.07 19.63
C VAL A 323 -8.14 11.77 18.83
N GLY A 324 -7.87 12.57 17.80
CA GLY A 324 -6.84 12.23 16.82
C GLY A 324 -5.45 12.17 17.43
N SER A 325 -4.71 11.09 17.11
CA SER A 325 -3.37 10.78 17.67
C SER A 325 -2.25 11.73 17.26
N TYR A 326 -2.56 12.72 16.41
CA TYR A 326 -1.61 13.76 15.99
C TYR A 326 -1.34 14.81 17.07
N PHE A 327 -2.20 14.88 18.10
CA PHE A 327 -2.01 15.75 19.25
C PHE A 327 -2.85 15.27 20.44
N LEU A 328 -2.24 14.53 21.36
CA LEU A 328 -2.83 14.01 22.59
C LEU A 328 -1.97 14.34 23.79
N VAL A 329 -2.59 14.63 24.93
CA VAL A 329 -1.89 14.93 26.17
C VAL A 329 -2.56 14.17 27.32
N TYR A 330 -1.76 13.40 28.04
CA TYR A 330 -2.19 12.59 29.18
C TYR A 330 -1.58 13.17 30.46
N ARG A 331 -2.43 13.44 31.46
CA ARG A 331 -1.96 13.93 32.76
C ARG A 331 -1.64 12.78 33.71
N ARG A 332 -0.96 13.12 34.80
CA ARG A 332 -0.47 12.20 35.82
C ARG A 332 -1.41 11.06 36.22
N ARG A 333 -2.72 11.30 36.35
CA ARG A 333 -3.70 10.25 36.67
C ARG A 333 -3.76 9.15 35.62
N VAL A 334 -3.75 9.51 34.34
CA VAL A 334 -3.67 8.55 33.23
C VAL A 334 -2.29 7.92 33.16
N LEU A 335 -1.22 8.70 33.34
CA LEU A 335 0.15 8.17 33.33
C LEU A 335 0.40 7.13 34.43
N GLN A 336 -0.31 7.21 35.55
CA GLN A 336 -0.21 6.26 36.66
C GLN A 336 -1.11 5.03 36.50
N ASP A 337 -1.98 5.00 35.49
CA ASP A 337 -2.82 3.84 35.19
C ASP A 337 -1.97 2.68 34.61
N PRO A 338 -1.83 1.54 35.31
CA PRO A 338 -1.01 0.43 34.83
C PRO A 338 -1.53 -0.17 33.52
N GLU A 339 -2.84 -0.08 33.29
CA GLU A 339 -3.46 -0.62 32.10
C GLU A 339 -3.19 0.23 30.86
N PHE A 340 -3.25 1.55 30.99
CA PHE A 340 -2.82 2.49 29.97
C PHE A 340 -1.36 2.26 29.57
N ARG A 341 -0.44 2.12 30.55
CA ARG A 341 0.98 1.84 30.27
C ARG A 341 1.15 0.56 29.48
N ARG A 342 0.57 -0.54 29.98
CA ARG A 342 0.64 -1.85 29.33
C ARG A 342 0.16 -1.79 27.87
N ARG A 343 -0.95 -1.09 27.61
CA ARG A 343 -1.50 -0.97 26.24
C ARG A 343 -0.62 -0.16 25.30
N LEU A 344 0.10 0.84 25.82
CA LEU A 344 1.09 1.59 25.04
C LEU A 344 2.37 0.77 24.79
N GLU A 345 2.77 -0.06 25.75
CA GLU A 345 3.93 -0.97 25.63
C GLU A 345 3.68 -2.08 24.60
N THR A 346 2.44 -2.56 24.46
CA THR A 346 2.06 -3.67 23.57
C THR A 346 1.60 -3.19 22.18
N VAL A 347 2.05 -2.03 21.72
CA VAL A 347 1.71 -1.57 20.36
C VAL A 347 2.48 -2.40 19.32
N ALA A 348 1.70 -3.10 18.51
CA ALA A 348 2.16 -4.02 17.48
C ALA A 348 1.93 -3.46 16.07
N LYS A 349 2.67 -4.02 15.09
CA LYS A 349 2.43 -3.77 13.67
C LYS A 349 1.02 -4.22 13.29
N GLN A 350 0.30 -3.40 12.53
CA GLN A 350 -1.06 -3.71 12.08
C GLN A 350 -1.11 -3.84 10.57
N ARG A 351 -2.08 -4.62 10.08
CA ARG A 351 -2.28 -4.91 8.65
C ARG A 351 -2.59 -3.67 7.80
N ASP A 352 -3.30 -2.70 8.37
CA ASP A 352 -3.78 -1.51 7.68
C ASP A 352 -3.99 -0.33 8.65
N LYS A 353 -4.21 0.87 8.08
CA LYS A 353 -4.43 2.12 8.82
C LYS A 353 -5.74 2.12 9.60
N THR A 354 -6.77 1.42 9.13
CA THR A 354 -8.07 1.32 9.81
C THR A 354 -7.93 0.55 11.13
N ALA A 355 -7.17 -0.54 11.13
CA ALA A 355 -6.87 -1.31 12.32
C ALA A 355 -6.10 -0.48 13.36
N ILE A 356 -5.19 0.40 12.93
CA ILE A 356 -4.49 1.34 13.81
C ILE A 356 -5.48 2.31 14.47
N ILE A 357 -6.41 2.89 13.70
CA ILE A 357 -7.42 3.80 14.23
C ILE A 357 -8.33 3.09 15.23
N LEU A 358 -8.84 1.90 14.87
CA LEU A 358 -9.75 1.12 15.73
C LEU A 358 -9.05 0.66 17.01
N LYS A 359 -7.86 0.06 16.90
CA LYS A 359 -7.13 -0.48 18.05
C LYS A 359 -6.51 0.62 18.92
N TYR A 360 -6.02 1.72 18.33
CA TYR A 360 -5.21 2.67 19.08
C TYR A 360 -5.87 4.05 19.26
N GLU A 361 -6.53 4.63 18.28
CA GLU A 361 -7.22 5.92 18.52
C GLU A 361 -8.53 5.73 19.29
N ILE A 362 -9.41 4.89 18.74
CA ILE A 362 -10.71 4.56 19.32
C ILE A 362 -10.52 3.73 20.59
N GLY A 363 -9.67 2.71 20.53
CA GLY A 363 -9.37 1.85 21.68
C GLY A 363 -8.90 2.62 22.91
N PHE A 364 -7.89 3.47 22.79
CA PHE A 364 -7.42 4.27 23.94
C PHE A 364 -8.47 5.26 24.45
N SER A 365 -9.16 5.97 23.55
CA SER A 365 -10.23 6.91 23.95
C SER A 365 -11.30 6.19 24.77
N ARG A 366 -11.71 5.01 24.31
CA ARG A 366 -12.67 4.14 25.00
C ARG A 366 -12.16 3.64 26.34
N HIS A 367 -10.90 3.18 26.42
CA HIS A 367 -10.29 2.77 27.68
C HIS A 367 -10.44 3.85 28.76
N LEU A 368 -10.06 5.06 28.40
CA LEU A 368 -9.99 6.16 29.35
C LEU A 368 -11.38 6.61 29.80
N ILE A 369 -12.33 6.73 28.86
CA ILE A 369 -13.71 7.10 29.19
C ILE A 369 -14.35 6.07 30.12
N LEU A 370 -14.21 4.79 29.81
CA LEU A 370 -14.77 3.71 30.64
C LEU A 370 -14.04 3.56 31.97
N GLY A 371 -12.75 3.87 32.01
CA GLY A 371 -11.95 3.93 33.23
C GLY A 371 -12.27 5.13 34.14
N GLY A 372 -13.17 6.03 33.75
CA GLY A 372 -13.51 7.20 34.59
C GLY A 372 -12.68 8.45 34.37
N PHE A 373 -11.80 8.47 33.36
CA PHE A 373 -10.95 9.62 33.08
C PHE A 373 -11.69 10.65 32.23
N HIS A 374 -11.66 11.91 32.66
CA HIS A 374 -12.38 12.98 31.99
C HIS A 374 -11.59 13.55 30.80
N LEU A 375 -12.24 13.60 29.63
CA LEU A 375 -11.71 14.18 28.41
C LEU A 375 -12.00 15.69 28.33
N ALA A 376 -11.05 16.46 27.78
CA ALA A 376 -11.32 17.79 27.26
C ALA A 376 -10.69 18.00 25.88
N THR A 377 -11.17 19.00 25.14
CA THR A 377 -10.62 19.37 23.83
C THR A 377 -10.38 20.86 23.71
N PHE A 378 -9.44 21.25 22.86
CA PHE A 378 -9.21 22.67 22.53
C PHE A 378 -10.39 23.27 21.77
N VAL A 379 -10.93 22.57 20.76
CA VAL A 379 -12.20 22.92 20.12
C VAL A 379 -13.34 22.46 21.03
N ASP A 380 -14.25 23.38 21.39
CA ASP A 380 -15.32 23.08 22.34
C ASP A 380 -16.42 22.22 21.69
N GLY A 381 -16.66 21.04 22.26
CA GLY A 381 -17.64 20.07 21.78
C GLY A 381 -17.25 19.39 20.47
N ILE A 382 -18.17 18.60 19.93
CA ILE A 382 -17.98 17.84 18.70
C ILE A 382 -18.75 18.50 17.57
N LEU A 383 -18.03 18.82 16.50
CA LEU A 383 -18.56 19.33 15.24
C LEU A 383 -18.98 18.17 14.32
N PRO A 384 -19.87 18.39 13.35
CA PRO A 384 -20.34 17.32 12.49
C PRO A 384 -19.22 16.73 11.63
N TYR A 385 -19.19 15.40 11.54
CA TYR A 385 -18.17 14.61 10.85
C TYR A 385 -16.74 14.93 11.35
N HIS A 386 -15.74 14.80 10.47
CA HIS A 386 -14.33 15.07 10.78
C HIS A 386 -13.94 16.50 10.34
N PRO A 387 -14.04 17.53 11.19
CA PRO A 387 -13.94 18.94 10.79
C PRO A 387 -12.56 19.33 10.24
N VAL A 388 -11.48 18.71 10.73
CA VAL A 388 -10.11 18.95 10.24
C VAL A 388 -9.83 18.40 8.83
N TYR A 389 -10.76 17.62 8.26
CA TYR A 389 -10.68 17.09 6.89
C TYR A 389 -11.80 17.65 5.99
N ARG A 390 -12.43 18.75 6.39
CA ARG A 390 -13.51 19.42 5.63
C ARG A 390 -13.19 20.91 5.46
N ALA A 391 -14.03 21.60 4.69
CA ALA A 391 -13.92 23.05 4.52
C ALA A 391 -13.91 23.82 5.85
N SER A 392 -14.54 23.26 6.89
CA SER A 392 -14.52 23.80 8.26
C SER A 392 -13.12 23.84 8.90
N ALA A 393 -12.11 23.17 8.35
CA ALA A 393 -10.73 23.32 8.81
C ALA A 393 -10.23 24.77 8.69
N PHE A 394 -10.69 25.52 7.68
CA PHE A 394 -10.36 26.94 7.53
C PHE A 394 -11.13 27.80 8.55
N ASP A 395 -12.38 27.46 8.84
CA ASP A 395 -13.18 28.13 9.87
C ASP A 395 -12.56 27.93 11.27
N LEU A 396 -12.14 26.70 11.60
CA LEU A 396 -11.41 26.39 12.83
C LEU A 396 -10.12 27.22 12.94
N MET A 397 -9.41 27.42 11.84
CA MET A 397 -8.20 28.24 11.81
C MET A 397 -8.50 29.70 12.18
N ALA A 398 -9.63 30.24 11.71
CA ALA A 398 -10.11 31.57 12.09
C ALA A 398 -10.42 31.69 13.59
N GLU A 399 -10.77 30.57 14.24
CA GLU A 399 -11.01 30.47 15.69
C GLU A 399 -9.72 30.18 16.50
N GLY A 400 -8.56 30.15 15.85
CA GLY A 400 -7.26 29.96 16.50
C GLY A 400 -6.77 28.51 16.55
N PHE A 401 -7.37 27.60 15.77
CA PHE A 401 -6.86 26.22 15.64
C PHE A 401 -5.47 26.22 14.98
N PRO A 402 -4.45 25.60 15.60
CA PRO A 402 -3.05 25.86 15.22
C PRO A 402 -2.52 24.97 14.10
N LEU A 403 -3.24 23.91 13.71
CA LEU A 403 -2.74 22.88 12.79
C LEU A 403 -3.59 22.77 11.52
N LEU A 404 -2.95 22.53 10.38
CA LEU A 404 -3.60 22.11 9.14
C LEU A 404 -3.18 20.67 8.80
N LYS A 405 -4.14 19.76 8.67
CA LYS A 405 -3.88 18.37 8.30
C LYS A 405 -3.42 18.29 6.84
N ARG A 406 -2.26 17.66 6.57
CA ARG A 406 -1.71 17.54 5.20
C ARG A 406 -2.63 16.71 4.30
N GLN A 407 -3.10 15.57 4.84
CA GLN A 407 -4.00 14.63 4.16
C GLN A 407 -5.35 15.23 3.77
N PHE A 408 -5.79 16.33 4.39
CA PHE A 408 -6.99 17.06 3.95
C PHE A 408 -6.87 17.54 2.49
N LEU A 409 -5.67 17.90 2.04
CA LEU A 409 -5.45 18.46 0.72
C LEU A 409 -5.37 17.41 -0.40
N TYR A 410 -5.15 16.12 -0.10
CA TYR A 410 -4.94 15.10 -1.12
C TYR A 410 -5.63 13.76 -0.86
N GLU A 411 -5.63 13.25 0.37
CA GLU A 411 -6.12 11.91 0.71
C GLU A 411 -7.60 11.92 1.07
N ASN A 412 -7.98 12.81 2.00
CA ASN A 412 -9.30 12.85 2.63
C ASN A 412 -9.96 14.24 2.50
N PRO A 413 -10.30 14.72 1.29
CA PRO A 413 -10.89 16.05 1.13
C PRO A 413 -12.39 16.11 1.50
N PHE A 414 -13.07 14.97 1.69
CA PHE A 414 -14.52 14.88 1.98
C PHE A 414 -15.40 15.83 1.13
N SER A 415 -15.11 15.89 -0.17
CA SER A 415 -15.80 16.77 -1.14
C SER A 415 -15.64 18.28 -0.87
N ALA A 416 -14.64 18.70 -0.11
CA ALA A 416 -14.34 20.12 0.11
C ALA A 416 -14.02 20.81 -1.23
N PRO A 417 -14.79 21.83 -1.63
CA PRO A 417 -14.58 22.50 -2.90
C PRO A 417 -13.41 23.50 -2.84
N ASP A 418 -12.79 23.70 -4.01
CA ASP A 418 -11.78 24.73 -4.27
C ASP A 418 -10.51 24.64 -3.40
N LEU A 419 -10.10 23.42 -3.01
CA LEU A 419 -8.84 23.19 -2.29
C LEU A 419 -7.61 23.67 -3.05
N ARG A 420 -7.66 23.85 -4.38
CA ARG A 420 -6.60 24.53 -5.14
C ARG A 420 -6.26 25.94 -4.64
N LEU A 421 -7.18 26.57 -3.90
CA LEU A 421 -7.03 27.91 -3.30
C LEU A 421 -6.58 27.83 -1.83
N TRP A 422 -6.15 26.68 -1.34
CA TRP A 422 -5.83 26.47 0.08
C TRP A 422 -4.82 27.52 0.60
N LYS A 423 -3.77 27.86 -0.16
CA LYS A 423 -2.79 28.88 0.24
C LYS A 423 -3.44 30.23 0.54
N GLN A 424 -4.33 30.66 -0.36
CA GLN A 424 -5.06 31.91 -0.20
C GLN A 424 -5.94 31.85 1.06
N ARG A 425 -6.66 30.75 1.28
CA ARG A 425 -7.53 30.57 2.45
C ARG A 425 -6.73 30.54 3.77
N VAL A 426 -5.55 29.93 3.79
CA VAL A 426 -4.66 29.98 4.95
C VAL A 426 -4.21 31.41 5.21
N LEU A 427 -3.72 32.13 4.20
CA LEU A 427 -3.24 33.51 4.33
C LEU A 427 -4.35 34.51 4.69
N GLU A 428 -5.61 34.21 4.37
CA GLU A 428 -6.76 35.03 4.78
C GLU A 428 -6.97 35.03 6.30
N HIS A 429 -6.62 33.93 6.98
CA HIS A 429 -6.75 33.80 8.43
C HIS A 429 -5.42 33.97 9.18
N VAL A 430 -4.32 33.59 8.53
CA VAL A 430 -2.96 33.60 9.10
C VAL A 430 -1.98 34.21 8.09
N PRO A 431 -1.87 35.55 8.05
CA PRO A 431 -1.08 36.24 7.02
C PRO A 431 0.41 35.92 7.01
N ASP A 432 0.97 35.49 8.15
CA ASP A 432 2.39 35.20 8.33
C ASP A 432 2.72 33.70 8.17
N ALA A 433 1.75 32.86 7.78
CA ALA A 433 1.97 31.43 7.57
C ALA A 433 2.93 31.17 6.38
N ASP A 434 3.91 30.29 6.58
CA ASP A 434 4.86 29.88 5.54
C ASP A 434 4.23 28.87 4.57
N VAL A 435 3.29 29.35 3.76
CA VAL A 435 2.56 28.53 2.79
C VAL A 435 3.44 28.01 1.66
N ASP A 436 4.62 28.60 1.44
CA ASP A 436 5.55 28.17 0.40
C ASP A 436 6.36 26.95 0.88
N ALA A 437 6.82 26.92 2.14
CA ALA A 437 7.39 25.71 2.73
C ALA A 437 6.35 24.57 2.78
N MET A 438 5.11 24.87 3.16
CA MET A 438 4.00 23.91 3.14
C MET A 438 3.72 23.37 1.73
N GLU A 439 3.73 24.23 0.70
CA GLU A 439 3.54 23.78 -0.69
C GLU A 439 4.70 22.90 -1.17
N SER A 440 5.94 23.26 -0.81
CA SER A 440 7.12 22.46 -1.13
C SER A 440 7.02 21.06 -0.52
N ASN A 441 6.64 20.98 0.76
CA ASN A 441 6.37 19.72 1.44
C ASN A 441 5.22 18.94 0.76
N LEU A 442 4.10 19.59 0.47
CA LEU A 442 2.93 18.96 -0.14
C LEU A 442 3.24 18.31 -1.49
N ARG A 443 3.98 19.00 -2.36
CA ARG A 443 4.33 18.50 -3.71
C ARG A 443 5.23 17.27 -3.67
N ARG A 444 5.96 17.09 -2.57
CA ARG A 444 6.89 16.01 -2.34
C ARG A 444 6.18 14.77 -1.79
N ILE A 445 5.33 14.95 -0.78
CA ILE A 445 4.71 13.83 -0.06
C ILE A 445 3.38 13.34 -0.65
N ALA A 446 2.66 14.18 -1.38
CA ALA A 446 1.31 13.85 -1.82
C ALA A 446 1.31 13.21 -3.21
N PRO A 447 0.63 12.07 -3.41
CA PRO A 447 0.48 11.48 -4.74
C PRO A 447 -0.16 12.49 -5.70
N ALA A 448 0.45 12.66 -6.87
CA ALA A 448 0.03 13.67 -7.86
C ALA A 448 -1.46 13.54 -8.23
N TRP A 449 -1.97 12.30 -8.32
CA TRP A 449 -3.38 12.02 -8.55
C TRP A 449 -4.27 12.50 -7.41
N SER A 450 -3.93 12.13 -6.16
CA SER A 450 -4.67 12.50 -4.96
C SER A 450 -4.81 14.02 -4.85
N LEU A 451 -3.74 14.76 -5.15
CA LEU A 451 -3.77 16.21 -5.26
C LEU A 451 -4.66 16.71 -6.40
N HIS A 452 -4.49 16.18 -7.62
CA HIS A 452 -5.27 16.60 -8.77
C HIS A 452 -6.77 16.39 -8.55
N ARG A 453 -7.17 15.21 -8.06
CA ARG A 453 -8.55 14.85 -7.72
C ARG A 453 -9.13 15.84 -6.70
N SER A 454 -8.43 16.05 -5.59
CA SER A 454 -8.86 16.96 -4.53
C SER A 454 -8.96 18.41 -5.04
N PHE A 455 -8.03 18.83 -5.90
CA PHE A 455 -7.98 20.17 -6.47
C PHE A 455 -8.92 20.34 -7.66
N ALA A 456 -9.57 19.29 -8.16
CA ALA A 456 -10.52 19.37 -9.25
C ALA A 456 -11.97 19.60 -8.76
N ILE A 457 -12.23 19.44 -7.45
CA ILE A 457 -13.53 19.75 -6.83
C ILE A 457 -13.75 21.28 -6.85
N ARG A 458 -14.90 21.71 -7.36
CA ARG A 458 -15.25 23.13 -7.56
C ARG A 458 -16.55 23.48 -6.85
N SER A 459 -16.67 24.72 -6.40
CA SER A 459 -17.97 25.26 -6.02
C SER A 459 -18.84 25.47 -7.26
N GLY A 460 -20.05 24.92 -7.25
CA GLY A 460 -21.08 25.17 -8.25
C GLY A 460 -21.73 26.55 -8.08
N PRO A 461 -22.59 26.97 -9.03
CA PRO A 461 -23.28 28.26 -8.97
C PRO A 461 -24.17 28.45 -7.72
N ASP A 462 -24.61 27.36 -7.11
CA ASP A 462 -25.42 27.30 -5.90
C ASP A 462 -24.60 27.04 -4.63
N GLY A 463 -23.27 27.00 -4.73
CA GLY A 463 -22.35 26.72 -3.62
C GLY A 463 -22.16 25.23 -3.30
N THR A 464 -22.80 24.32 -4.05
CA THR A 464 -22.59 22.87 -3.87
C THR A 464 -21.23 22.42 -4.42
N ALA A 465 -20.68 21.34 -3.88
CA ALA A 465 -19.45 20.76 -4.40
C ALA A 465 -19.73 19.98 -5.71
N VAL A 466 -19.11 20.41 -6.80
CA VAL A 466 -19.11 19.71 -8.08
C VAL A 466 -17.89 18.80 -8.13
N LEU A 467 -18.15 17.49 -8.11
CA LEU A 467 -17.11 16.46 -8.29
C LEU A 467 -16.96 16.13 -9.77
N PRO A 468 -15.73 16.11 -10.31
CA PRO A 468 -15.50 15.61 -11.66
C PRO A 468 -15.64 14.08 -11.66
N GLU A 469 -16.82 13.59 -12.05
CA GLU A 469 -17.07 12.16 -12.17
C GLU A 469 -16.31 11.58 -13.37
N PRO A 470 -15.51 10.52 -13.19
CA PRO A 470 -15.02 9.74 -14.32
C PRO A 470 -16.22 9.12 -15.07
N LEU A 471 -16.09 8.96 -16.39
CA LEU A 471 -17.05 8.21 -17.19
C LEU A 471 -17.17 6.81 -16.59
N GLY A 472 -18.39 6.31 -16.40
CA GLY A 472 -18.66 4.97 -15.90
C GLY A 472 -18.70 3.91 -17.02
N SER A 473 -18.90 2.65 -16.62
CA SER A 473 -18.94 1.47 -17.50
C SER A 473 -19.97 1.53 -18.64
N GLU A 474 -21.08 2.20 -18.41
CA GLU A 474 -22.14 2.37 -19.41
C GLU A 474 -21.87 3.57 -20.34
N THR A 475 -21.37 4.68 -19.81
CA THR A 475 -21.17 5.93 -20.58
C THR A 475 -19.90 5.90 -21.42
N PHE A 476 -18.86 5.19 -20.99
CA PHE A 476 -17.56 5.19 -21.67
C PHE A 476 -17.66 4.64 -23.11
N PRO A 477 -18.26 3.46 -23.38
CA PRO A 477 -18.37 2.94 -24.74
C PRO A 477 -19.22 3.83 -25.66
N ASP A 478 -20.19 4.56 -25.10
CA ASP A 478 -21.00 5.52 -25.85
C ASP A 478 -20.18 6.75 -26.24
N GLU A 479 -19.35 7.30 -25.35
CA GLU A 479 -18.43 8.39 -25.66
C GLU A 479 -17.36 7.96 -26.68
N ASP A 480 -16.80 6.76 -26.54
CA ASP A 480 -15.81 6.17 -27.44
C ASP A 480 -16.27 6.09 -28.90
N ARG A 481 -17.59 6.03 -29.11
CA ARG A 481 -18.18 6.04 -30.44
C ARG A 481 -18.09 7.40 -31.14
N TRP A 482 -18.05 8.50 -30.39
CA TRP A 482 -18.23 9.86 -30.91
C TRP A 482 -16.99 10.74 -30.75
N VAL A 483 -16.17 10.47 -29.74
CA VAL A 483 -14.92 11.21 -29.52
C VAL A 483 -13.93 10.87 -30.64
N PRO A 484 -13.31 11.88 -31.30
CA PRO A 484 -12.35 11.61 -32.37
C PRO A 484 -11.05 11.04 -31.81
N SER A 485 -10.54 9.97 -32.42
CA SER A 485 -9.18 9.46 -32.21
C SER A 485 -8.18 10.03 -33.23
N PHE A 486 -6.89 9.99 -32.88
CA PHE A 486 -5.81 10.53 -33.69
C PHE A 486 -4.65 9.53 -33.82
N ASP A 487 -4.28 9.16 -35.05
CA ASP A 487 -3.23 8.14 -35.31
C ASP A 487 -1.85 8.51 -34.74
N HIS A 488 -1.54 9.81 -34.68
CA HIS A 488 -0.30 10.34 -34.10
C HIS A 488 -0.32 10.47 -32.57
N TRP A 489 -1.40 10.03 -31.89
CA TRP A 489 -1.48 9.96 -30.43
C TRP A 489 -1.25 8.52 -30.00
N TRP A 490 -0.11 8.29 -29.36
CA TRP A 490 0.35 6.96 -28.98
C TRP A 490 0.28 6.77 -27.46
N GLY A 491 -0.39 5.70 -27.02
CA GLY A 491 -0.53 5.31 -25.64
C GLY A 491 0.60 4.40 -25.16
N PHE A 492 1.24 4.79 -24.06
CA PHE A 492 2.33 4.09 -23.40
C PHE A 492 1.89 3.71 -21.97
N PRO A 493 1.24 2.55 -21.79
CA PRO A 493 0.88 2.07 -20.47
C PRO A 493 2.10 1.56 -19.70
N VAL A 494 2.05 1.75 -18.38
CA VAL A 494 2.95 1.06 -17.46
C VAL A 494 2.69 -0.44 -17.47
N ASP A 495 3.72 -1.22 -17.17
CA ASP A 495 3.57 -2.64 -16.91
C ASP A 495 2.73 -2.81 -15.63
N PRO A 496 1.56 -3.45 -15.71
CA PRO A 496 0.66 -3.62 -14.56
C PRO A 496 1.31 -4.39 -13.39
N ARG A 497 2.34 -5.20 -13.65
CA ARG A 497 3.03 -6.01 -12.64
C ARG A 497 3.98 -5.20 -11.77
N THR A 498 4.60 -4.18 -12.36
CA THR A 498 5.68 -3.42 -11.73
C THR A 498 5.31 -1.96 -11.47
N GLY A 499 4.27 -1.45 -12.14
CA GLY A 499 3.93 -0.03 -12.15
C GLY A 499 4.92 0.85 -12.91
N LEU A 500 5.91 0.26 -13.59
CA LEU A 500 6.96 0.96 -14.33
C LEU A 500 6.62 1.05 -15.82
N LEU A 501 7.08 2.11 -16.49
CA LEU A 501 7.23 2.09 -17.94
C LEU A 501 8.56 1.38 -18.27
N SER A 502 8.48 0.06 -18.46
CA SER A 502 9.62 -0.85 -18.69
C SER A 502 9.50 -1.66 -19.99
N GLY A 503 10.48 -2.53 -20.24
CA GLY A 503 10.44 -3.49 -21.34
C GLY A 503 10.37 -2.86 -22.73
N ALA A 504 9.70 -3.56 -23.66
CA ALA A 504 9.62 -3.16 -25.06
C ALA A 504 8.85 -1.85 -25.26
N VAL A 505 7.81 -1.59 -24.46
CA VAL A 505 7.04 -0.33 -24.50
C VAL A 505 7.95 0.85 -24.14
N ARG A 506 8.81 0.69 -23.13
CA ARG A 506 9.79 1.71 -22.77
C ARG A 506 10.81 1.98 -23.86
N ALA A 507 11.33 0.93 -24.51
CA ALA A 507 12.28 1.09 -25.60
C ALA A 507 11.68 1.92 -26.75
N VAL A 508 10.43 1.65 -27.14
CA VAL A 508 9.72 2.44 -28.15
C VAL A 508 9.49 3.88 -27.69
N PHE A 509 9.14 4.08 -26.41
CA PHE A 509 9.01 5.43 -25.83
C PHE A 509 10.33 6.21 -25.93
N ASP A 510 11.44 5.60 -25.53
CA ASP A 510 12.77 6.23 -25.54
C ASP A 510 13.18 6.60 -26.98
N ALA A 511 12.89 5.74 -27.96
CA ALA A 511 13.17 5.99 -29.39
C ALA A 511 12.37 7.16 -29.97
N VAL A 512 11.13 7.40 -29.50
CA VAL A 512 10.29 8.50 -29.98
C VAL A 512 10.29 9.72 -29.04
N ARG A 513 10.97 9.64 -27.89
CA ARG A 513 10.90 10.60 -26.77
C ARG A 513 10.92 12.06 -27.21
N ASP A 514 11.88 12.41 -28.06
CA ASP A 514 12.16 13.79 -28.45
C ASP A 514 11.52 14.21 -29.79
N ASP A 515 10.67 13.36 -30.37
CA ASP A 515 9.98 13.63 -31.63
C ASP A 515 8.67 14.44 -31.44
N PRO A 516 8.61 15.72 -31.83
CA PRO A 516 7.41 16.54 -31.62
C PRO A 516 6.20 16.12 -32.46
N SER A 517 6.40 15.34 -33.54
CA SER A 517 5.33 14.93 -34.46
C SER A 517 4.37 13.90 -33.86
N VAL A 518 4.83 13.18 -32.84
CA VAL A 518 4.05 12.17 -32.11
C VAL A 518 3.66 12.75 -30.75
N LYS A 519 2.38 12.59 -30.38
CA LYS A 519 1.92 12.86 -29.03
C LYS A 519 1.99 11.59 -28.20
N LYS A 520 2.79 11.59 -27.14
CA LYS A 520 2.98 10.43 -26.27
C LYS A 520 2.10 10.59 -25.05
N ILE A 521 1.14 9.70 -24.88
CA ILE A 521 0.28 9.63 -23.71
C ILE A 521 0.81 8.51 -22.83
N VAL A 522 1.54 8.87 -21.79
CA VAL A 522 2.02 7.93 -20.79
C VAL A 522 0.91 7.72 -19.76
N LEU A 523 0.38 6.50 -19.74
CA LEU A 523 -0.72 6.08 -18.89
C LEU A 523 -0.13 5.55 -17.58
N GLU A 524 -0.18 6.39 -16.55
CA GLU A 524 0.35 6.09 -15.22
C GLU A 524 -0.67 5.25 -14.43
N GLY A 525 -0.16 4.35 -13.59
CA GLY A 525 -0.95 3.63 -12.59
C GLY A 525 -1.20 4.49 -11.35
N SER A 526 -1.03 3.90 -10.16
CA SER A 526 -1.11 4.62 -8.89
C SER A 526 0.10 5.53 -8.62
N ARG A 527 1.20 5.35 -9.36
CA ARG A 527 2.49 6.03 -9.14
C ARG A 527 2.85 6.95 -10.31
N PRO A 528 3.34 8.17 -10.05
CA PRO A 528 3.84 9.06 -11.10
C PRO A 528 5.20 8.58 -11.62
N LEU A 529 5.47 8.76 -12.91
CA LEU A 529 6.70 8.28 -13.55
C LEU A 529 7.67 9.41 -13.84
N ASP A 530 8.97 9.22 -13.64
CA ASP A 530 10.01 10.16 -14.07
C ASP A 530 10.36 10.00 -15.55
N VAL A 531 9.43 10.39 -16.43
CA VAL A 531 9.63 10.43 -17.89
C VAL A 531 9.38 11.83 -18.43
N SER A 532 10.23 12.25 -19.38
CA SER A 532 10.16 13.56 -20.03
C SER A 532 10.50 13.43 -21.52
N GLY A 533 10.14 14.44 -22.30
CA GLY A 533 10.36 14.47 -23.75
C GLY A 533 9.53 15.56 -24.41
N GLN A 534 9.54 15.60 -25.75
CA GLN A 534 8.71 16.53 -26.51
C GLN A 534 7.32 15.94 -26.72
N ASN A 535 6.27 16.77 -26.51
CA ASN A 535 4.87 16.39 -26.70
C ASN A 535 4.46 15.13 -25.88
N VAL A 536 5.01 15.02 -24.68
CA VAL A 536 4.69 13.96 -23.70
C VAL A 536 3.63 14.48 -22.73
N VAL A 537 2.57 13.70 -22.55
CA VAL A 537 1.56 13.87 -21.51
C VAL A 537 1.63 12.67 -20.58
N ARG A 538 1.94 12.91 -19.31
CA ARG A 538 1.81 11.93 -18.24
C ARG A 538 0.45 12.09 -17.60
N ILE A 539 -0.32 11.01 -17.50
CA ILE A 539 -1.66 11.07 -16.92
C ILE A 539 -2.03 9.77 -16.25
N ALA A 540 -2.61 9.88 -15.05
CA ALA A 540 -3.21 8.76 -14.35
C ALA A 540 -4.33 8.16 -15.19
N THR A 541 -4.23 6.87 -15.48
CA THR A 541 -5.09 6.16 -16.43
C THR A 541 -6.58 6.34 -16.07
N GLU A 542 -6.94 6.16 -14.82
CA GLU A 542 -8.35 6.18 -14.36
C GLU A 542 -8.94 7.58 -14.14
N SER A 543 -8.13 8.63 -14.27
CA SER A 543 -8.61 10.00 -14.09
C SER A 543 -9.54 10.42 -15.23
N PRO A 544 -10.50 11.35 -15.01
CA PRO A 544 -11.32 11.87 -16.11
C PRO A 544 -10.49 12.42 -17.29
N PRO A 545 -9.38 13.17 -17.08
CA PRO A 545 -8.50 13.53 -18.19
C PRO A 545 -7.82 12.31 -18.83
N GLY A 546 -7.41 11.30 -18.06
CA GLY A 546 -6.83 10.05 -18.55
C GLY A 546 -7.79 9.28 -19.46
N GLN A 547 -9.06 9.18 -19.07
CA GLN A 547 -10.16 8.65 -19.89
C GLN A 547 -10.31 9.45 -21.19
N MET A 548 -10.35 10.79 -21.11
CA MET A 548 -10.46 11.64 -22.30
C MET A 548 -9.25 11.56 -23.23
N TYR A 549 -8.04 11.35 -22.68
CA TYR A 549 -6.87 11.05 -23.49
C TYR A 549 -6.99 9.67 -24.12
N GLY A 550 -7.44 8.67 -23.36
CA GLY A 550 -7.69 7.30 -23.82
C GLY A 550 -8.60 7.22 -25.04
N LEU A 551 -9.76 7.87 -24.98
CA LEU A 551 -10.73 8.00 -26.08
C LEU A 551 -10.14 8.64 -27.36
N ARG A 552 -8.99 9.30 -27.26
CA ARG A 552 -8.35 10.02 -28.39
C ARG A 552 -7.10 9.35 -28.93
N MET A 553 -6.55 8.33 -28.26
CA MET A 553 -5.33 7.64 -28.70
C MET A 553 -5.64 6.81 -29.95
N GLY A 554 -4.91 6.99 -31.04
CA GLY A 554 -5.08 6.12 -32.22
C GLY A 554 -4.40 4.76 -32.04
N THR A 555 -3.20 4.76 -31.46
CA THR A 555 -2.40 3.55 -31.22
C THR A 555 -2.07 3.39 -29.75
N ILE A 556 -2.11 2.15 -29.25
CA ILE A 556 -1.85 1.81 -27.86
C ILE A 556 -0.89 0.62 -27.83
N PHE A 557 0.25 0.79 -27.18
CA PHE A 557 1.21 -0.30 -26.99
C PHE A 557 0.78 -1.20 -25.83
N THR A 558 1.03 -2.50 -25.92
CA THR A 558 0.74 -3.45 -24.83
C THR A 558 1.99 -4.23 -24.45
N THR A 559 2.14 -4.45 -23.14
CA THR A 559 3.20 -5.29 -22.56
C THR A 559 2.65 -6.68 -22.29
N VAL A 560 1.48 -6.77 -21.65
CA VAL A 560 0.82 -8.03 -21.33
C VAL A 560 -0.32 -8.29 -22.31
N GLY A 561 -1.21 -7.33 -22.46
CA GLY A 561 -2.39 -7.43 -23.32
C GLY A 561 -3.34 -6.23 -23.15
N PRO A 562 -4.22 -5.96 -24.12
CA PRO A 562 -5.07 -4.75 -24.17
C PRO A 562 -5.84 -4.42 -22.89
N ARG A 563 -6.55 -5.39 -22.30
CA ARG A 563 -7.36 -5.18 -21.09
C ARG A 563 -6.53 -5.15 -19.81
N SER A 564 -5.31 -5.69 -19.88
CA SER A 564 -4.37 -5.74 -18.77
C SER A 564 -3.57 -4.43 -18.67
N ASP A 565 -3.14 -3.89 -19.80
CA ASP A 565 -2.35 -2.66 -19.83
C ASP A 565 -3.24 -1.39 -19.78
N VAL A 566 -4.53 -1.48 -20.13
CA VAL A 566 -5.45 -0.32 -20.16
C VAL A 566 -6.77 -0.62 -19.43
N ASN A 567 -7.08 0.22 -18.44
CA ASN A 567 -8.27 0.08 -17.60
C ASN A 567 -9.58 0.52 -18.28
N HIS A 568 -9.55 0.94 -19.54
CA HIS A 568 -10.73 1.44 -20.25
C HIS A 568 -11.21 0.47 -21.34
N PRO A 569 -12.53 0.29 -21.54
CA PRO A 569 -13.07 -0.58 -22.58
C PRO A 569 -13.03 0.09 -23.96
N LEU A 570 -11.82 0.35 -24.47
CA LEU A 570 -11.59 1.03 -25.75
C LEU A 570 -11.94 0.12 -26.94
N SER A 571 -12.70 0.66 -27.88
CA SER A 571 -13.17 -0.09 -29.06
C SER A 571 -12.04 -0.30 -30.08
N PRO A 572 -11.84 -1.54 -30.56
CA PRO A 572 -10.85 -1.82 -31.62
C PRO A 572 -11.30 -1.32 -33.00
N ARG A 573 -12.34 -0.47 -33.07
CA ARG A 573 -12.76 0.29 -34.26
C ARG A 573 -12.03 1.62 -34.39
N HIS A 574 -11.68 2.24 -33.26
CA HIS A 574 -11.07 3.58 -33.20
C HIS A 574 -9.65 3.55 -32.66
N HIS A 575 -9.29 2.44 -31.99
CA HIS A 575 -8.01 2.22 -31.33
C HIS A 575 -7.32 0.99 -31.89
N ARG A 576 -6.02 1.11 -32.19
CA ARG A 576 -5.16 0.02 -32.64
C ARG A 576 -4.25 -0.42 -31.50
N PHE A 577 -4.48 -1.64 -31.00
CA PHE A 577 -3.61 -2.26 -30.00
C PHE A 577 -2.43 -2.97 -30.68
N LEU A 578 -1.21 -2.59 -30.28
CA LEU A 578 0.06 -3.08 -30.81
C LEU A 578 0.83 -3.82 -29.71
N GLN A 579 0.92 -5.14 -29.85
CA GLN A 579 1.53 -6.02 -28.86
C GLN A 579 3.05 -6.08 -29.02
N LEU A 580 3.76 -5.71 -27.96
CA LEU A 580 5.22 -5.66 -27.92
C LEU A 580 5.83 -6.71 -26.96
N GLY A 581 5.08 -7.19 -25.97
CA GLY A 581 5.66 -8.00 -24.88
C GLY A 581 5.77 -9.50 -25.13
N ARG A 582 5.37 -10.00 -26.31
CA ARG A 582 5.43 -11.45 -26.66
C ARG A 582 6.26 -11.72 -27.92
N ALA A 583 7.36 -10.98 -28.11
CA ALA A 583 8.13 -11.01 -29.35
C ALA A 583 8.66 -12.41 -29.75
N THR A 584 8.98 -13.27 -28.77
CA THR A 584 9.46 -14.64 -28.97
C THR A 584 8.34 -15.66 -29.15
N GLY A 585 7.09 -15.30 -28.86
CA GLY A 585 5.96 -16.21 -28.79
C GLY A 585 5.90 -17.07 -27.51
N LEU A 586 6.86 -16.91 -26.59
CA LEU A 586 6.80 -17.56 -25.28
C LEU A 586 5.77 -16.89 -24.39
N ALA A 587 5.13 -17.68 -23.52
CA ALA A 587 4.21 -17.16 -22.53
C ALA A 587 4.97 -16.33 -21.49
N SER A 588 4.45 -15.13 -21.22
CA SER A 588 4.84 -14.33 -20.05
C SER A 588 4.07 -14.82 -18.82
N PRO A 589 4.57 -14.59 -17.59
CA PRO A 589 3.84 -14.93 -16.37
C PRO A 589 2.44 -14.29 -16.37
N ASP A 590 1.40 -15.07 -16.06
CA ASP A 590 0.01 -14.61 -15.96
C ASP A 590 -0.12 -13.53 -14.88
N VAL A 591 -0.86 -12.47 -15.17
CA VAL A 591 -1.15 -11.39 -14.22
C VAL A 591 -2.65 -11.34 -14.00
N GLY A 592 -3.08 -11.87 -12.87
CA GLY A 592 -4.29 -11.40 -12.22
C GLY A 592 -4.07 -9.94 -11.83
N LEU A 593 -4.75 -9.01 -12.49
CA LEU A 593 -4.79 -7.63 -12.04
C LEU A 593 -5.71 -7.51 -10.84
N ASP A 594 -5.13 -7.33 -9.66
CA ASP A 594 -5.77 -6.60 -8.55
C ASP A 594 -5.65 -5.09 -8.83
N GLY A 595 -6.26 -4.64 -9.94
CA GLY A 595 -6.67 -3.25 -10.00
C GLY A 595 -7.73 -3.04 -8.93
N SER A 596 -7.69 -1.91 -8.21
CA SER A 596 -8.74 -1.46 -7.29
C SER A 596 -10.05 -1.23 -8.05
N GLY A 597 -10.68 -2.32 -8.47
CA GLY A 597 -11.86 -2.42 -9.32
C GLY A 597 -13.13 -2.00 -8.61
N ASP A 598 -13.05 -1.04 -7.67
CA ASP A 598 -14.21 -0.52 -6.95
C ASP A 598 -15.19 0.16 -7.91
N THR A 599 -14.76 0.54 -9.13
CA THR A 599 -15.61 1.20 -10.14
C THR A 599 -15.94 0.39 -11.40
N TRP A 600 -15.23 -0.71 -11.71
CA TRP A 600 -15.38 -1.40 -13.01
C TRP A 600 -15.66 -2.91 -12.92
N GLY A 601 -15.84 -3.45 -11.71
CA GLY A 601 -16.14 -4.86 -11.46
C GLY A 601 -14.92 -5.77 -11.55
N LEU A 602 -15.00 -6.95 -10.92
CA LEU A 602 -14.00 -8.01 -10.99
C LEU A 602 -13.77 -8.40 -12.46
N ARG A 603 -12.57 -8.13 -12.99
CA ARG A 603 -12.17 -8.54 -14.33
C ARG A 603 -11.54 -9.93 -14.24
N ASP A 604 -12.10 -10.87 -14.98
CA ASP A 604 -11.47 -12.18 -15.14
C ASP A 604 -10.20 -12.06 -15.99
N ALA A 605 -9.05 -12.11 -15.31
CA ALA A 605 -7.73 -12.06 -15.92
C ALA A 605 -7.35 -13.35 -16.67
N SER A 606 -8.09 -14.44 -16.50
CA SER A 606 -7.86 -15.70 -17.23
C SER A 606 -8.39 -15.68 -18.67
N ALA A 607 -9.13 -14.65 -19.05
CA ALA A 607 -9.75 -14.53 -20.37
C ALA A 607 -8.80 -14.00 -21.46
N LEU A 608 -7.62 -14.61 -21.61
CA LEU A 608 -6.59 -14.28 -22.62
C LEU A 608 -7.16 -14.19 -24.05
N GLU A 609 -8.16 -15.01 -24.37
CA GLU A 609 -8.85 -15.00 -25.67
C GLU A 609 -9.47 -13.63 -26.03
N LEU A 610 -9.86 -12.84 -25.02
CA LEU A 610 -10.44 -11.51 -25.23
C LEU A 610 -9.36 -10.46 -25.53
N ASP A 611 -8.19 -10.56 -24.90
CA ASP A 611 -7.02 -9.72 -25.21
C ASP A 611 -6.47 -10.02 -26.61
N ASP A 612 -6.38 -11.30 -26.96
CA ASP A 612 -5.98 -11.76 -28.28
C ASP A 612 -6.96 -11.28 -29.37
N ALA A 613 -8.26 -11.14 -29.05
CA ALA A 613 -9.27 -10.62 -29.98
C ALA A 613 -9.21 -9.09 -30.19
N LEU A 614 -8.61 -8.34 -29.27
CA LEU A 614 -8.44 -6.88 -29.37
C LEU A 614 -7.14 -6.48 -30.05
N THR A 615 -6.13 -7.36 -30.02
CA THR A 615 -4.82 -7.14 -30.64
C THR A 615 -4.92 -7.05 -32.16
N ARG A 616 -4.30 -6.02 -32.74
CA ARG A 616 -4.31 -5.77 -34.20
C ARG A 616 -2.96 -5.95 -34.87
N VAL A 617 -1.90 -5.61 -34.15
CA VAL A 617 -0.53 -5.70 -34.62
C VAL A 617 0.33 -6.38 -33.55
N VAL A 618 1.26 -7.22 -33.95
CA VAL A 618 2.23 -7.87 -33.07
C VAL A 618 3.63 -7.70 -33.63
N VAL A 619 4.57 -7.29 -32.78
CA VAL A 619 6.00 -7.26 -33.11
C VAL A 619 6.64 -8.57 -32.67
N VAL A 620 7.38 -9.22 -33.58
CA VAL A 620 8.01 -10.52 -33.36
C VAL A 620 9.51 -10.48 -33.63
N SER A 621 10.27 -11.31 -32.92
CA SER A 621 11.74 -11.33 -32.95
C SER A 621 12.35 -12.52 -33.69
N GLY A 622 11.53 -13.43 -34.22
CA GLY A 622 11.98 -14.60 -34.96
C GLY A 622 10.81 -15.47 -35.43
N THR A 623 11.13 -16.57 -36.11
CA THR A 623 10.13 -17.51 -36.66
C THR A 623 9.15 -18.05 -35.62
N PRO A 624 9.58 -18.49 -34.41
CA PRO A 624 8.63 -18.98 -33.41
C PRO A 624 7.61 -17.93 -32.96
N GLY A 625 8.04 -16.68 -32.81
CA GLY A 625 7.14 -15.55 -32.52
C GLY A 625 6.14 -15.31 -33.65
N ALA A 626 6.58 -15.36 -34.90
CA ALA A 626 5.70 -15.22 -36.06
C ALA A 626 4.66 -16.36 -36.15
N GLU A 627 5.06 -17.59 -35.87
CA GLU A 627 4.15 -18.75 -35.83
C GLU A 627 3.13 -18.66 -34.69
N ALA A 628 3.51 -18.12 -33.54
CA ALA A 628 2.60 -17.85 -32.44
C ALA A 628 1.61 -16.72 -32.80
N ALA A 629 2.10 -15.61 -33.35
CA ALA A 629 1.27 -14.48 -33.77
C ALA A 629 0.24 -14.87 -34.85
N ALA A 630 0.58 -15.80 -35.76
CA ALA A 630 -0.33 -16.30 -36.78
C ALA A 630 -1.57 -17.03 -36.23
N ARG A 631 -1.60 -17.38 -34.94
CA ARG A 631 -2.76 -18.01 -34.28
C ARG A 631 -3.75 -17.00 -33.72
N LEU A 632 -3.40 -15.71 -33.71
CA LEU A 632 -4.25 -14.65 -33.18
C LEU A 632 -5.42 -14.38 -34.13
N PRO A 633 -6.65 -14.18 -33.60
CA PRO A 633 -7.86 -14.26 -34.41
C PRO A 633 -8.17 -13.01 -35.24
N ARG A 634 -7.62 -11.84 -34.94
CA ARG A 634 -8.10 -10.54 -35.46
C ARG A 634 -7.02 -9.52 -35.82
N LEU A 635 -5.85 -9.99 -36.26
CA LEU A 635 -4.78 -9.12 -36.76
C LEU A 635 -5.20 -8.39 -38.04
N ASP A 636 -4.57 -7.24 -38.29
CA ASP A 636 -4.66 -6.51 -39.56
C ASP A 636 -3.99 -7.32 -40.70
N ASP A 637 -4.29 -7.00 -41.96
CA ASP A 637 -3.79 -7.76 -43.13
C ASP A 637 -2.25 -7.86 -43.19
N ASP A 638 -1.53 -6.89 -42.61
CA ASP A 638 -0.08 -6.86 -42.41
C ASP A 638 0.29 -6.73 -40.91
N GLY A 639 -0.52 -7.33 -40.02
CA GLY A 639 -0.43 -7.18 -38.57
C GLY A 639 0.70 -7.95 -37.88
N VAL A 640 1.54 -8.69 -38.60
CA VAL A 640 2.70 -9.40 -38.03
C VAL A 640 3.98 -8.71 -38.46
N TRP A 641 4.63 -8.02 -37.53
CA TRP A 641 5.82 -7.20 -37.78
C TRP A 641 7.08 -7.89 -37.29
N ALA A 642 7.83 -8.50 -38.21
CA ALA A 642 9.11 -9.15 -37.92
C ALA A 642 10.25 -8.13 -37.82
N LEU A 643 10.23 -7.32 -36.76
CA LEU A 643 11.14 -6.18 -36.57
C LEU A 643 12.17 -6.38 -35.45
N GLY A 644 12.15 -7.51 -34.74
CA GLY A 644 12.98 -7.69 -33.54
C GLY A 644 12.25 -7.24 -32.27
N SER A 645 12.79 -7.59 -31.10
CA SER A 645 12.22 -7.19 -29.81
C SER A 645 12.82 -5.85 -29.34
N PRO A 646 12.02 -4.78 -29.19
CA PRO A 646 12.52 -3.51 -28.66
C PRO A 646 13.12 -3.62 -27.25
N ARG A 647 12.68 -4.59 -26.44
CA ARG A 647 13.26 -4.83 -25.10
C ARG A 647 14.74 -5.19 -25.18
N ILE A 648 15.14 -5.95 -26.21
CA ILE A 648 16.53 -6.35 -26.41
C ILE A 648 17.42 -5.14 -26.66
N ASP A 649 16.92 -4.10 -27.33
CA ASP A 649 17.67 -2.86 -27.55
C ASP A 649 18.14 -2.25 -26.22
N LEU A 650 17.28 -2.22 -25.20
CA LEU A 650 17.65 -1.73 -23.86
C LEU A 650 18.73 -2.58 -23.21
N LEU A 651 18.78 -3.89 -23.49
CA LEU A 651 19.76 -4.81 -22.91
C LEU A 651 21.13 -4.74 -23.61
N VAL A 652 21.14 -4.58 -24.93
CA VAL A 652 22.38 -4.65 -25.74
C VAL A 652 22.94 -3.30 -26.14
N ALA A 653 22.16 -2.22 -26.04
CA ALA A 653 22.63 -0.88 -26.39
C ALA A 653 23.87 -0.51 -25.57
N ASP A 654 24.77 0.26 -26.22
CA ASP A 654 25.87 0.90 -25.53
C ASP A 654 25.31 1.85 -24.48
N GLU A 655 25.95 1.91 -23.31
CA GLU A 655 25.44 2.68 -22.18
C GLU A 655 25.29 4.18 -22.51
N GLY A 656 26.12 4.70 -23.41
CA GLY A 656 26.04 6.08 -23.90
C GLY A 656 24.75 6.42 -24.65
N ASP A 657 24.13 5.41 -25.27
CA ASP A 657 22.93 5.54 -26.10
C ASP A 657 21.63 5.36 -25.28
N LEU A 658 21.75 4.84 -24.05
CA LEU A 658 20.63 4.77 -23.13
C LEU A 658 20.11 6.15 -22.74
N ALA A 659 18.80 6.23 -22.52
CA ALA A 659 18.17 7.45 -22.00
C ALA A 659 18.85 7.90 -20.68
N PRO A 660 18.94 9.22 -20.42
CA PRO A 660 19.58 9.74 -19.20
C PRO A 660 19.05 9.13 -17.89
N ALA A 661 17.76 8.78 -17.85
CA ALA A 661 17.14 8.11 -16.70
C ALA A 661 17.77 6.74 -16.41
N HIS A 662 17.92 5.88 -17.44
CA HIS A 662 18.54 4.55 -17.32
C HIS A 662 20.00 4.65 -16.88
N ARG A 663 20.76 5.60 -17.45
CA ARG A 663 22.17 5.84 -17.03
C ARG A 663 22.27 6.24 -15.57
N GLY A 664 21.44 7.19 -15.12
CA GLY A 664 21.44 7.62 -13.72
C GLY A 664 21.07 6.48 -12.76
N GLU A 665 20.12 5.63 -13.14
CA GLU A 665 19.74 4.45 -12.37
C GLU A 665 20.86 3.40 -12.33
N LEU A 666 21.52 3.12 -13.45
CA LEU A 666 22.70 2.25 -13.51
C LEU A 666 23.82 2.72 -12.57
N ASP A 667 24.12 4.01 -12.58
CA ASP A 667 25.16 4.59 -11.72
C ASP A 667 24.80 4.52 -10.22
N ARG A 668 23.52 4.65 -9.88
CA ARG A 668 23.02 4.46 -8.51
C ARG A 668 23.10 3.01 -8.09
N LEU A 669 22.64 2.09 -8.93
CA LEU A 669 22.72 0.66 -8.64
C LEU A 669 24.17 0.22 -8.42
N ARG A 670 25.12 0.68 -9.25
CA ARG A 670 26.56 0.42 -9.06
C ARG A 670 27.10 0.90 -7.71
N ARG A 671 26.61 2.03 -7.20
CA ARG A 671 26.97 2.53 -5.86
C ARG A 671 26.44 1.61 -4.76
N VAL A 672 25.20 1.17 -4.86
CA VAL A 672 24.59 0.19 -3.94
C VAL A 672 25.39 -1.13 -3.95
N LEU A 673 25.78 -1.60 -5.12
CA LEU A 673 26.57 -2.84 -5.25
C LEU A 673 27.97 -2.69 -4.65
N ALA A 674 28.54 -1.48 -4.61
CA ALA A 674 29.85 -1.21 -4.03
C ALA A 674 30.98 -2.12 -4.58
N GLY A 675 30.88 -2.51 -5.86
CA GLY A 675 31.84 -3.39 -6.53
C GLY A 675 31.61 -4.90 -6.33
N ARG A 676 30.55 -5.31 -5.62
CA ARG A 676 30.11 -6.71 -5.53
C ARG A 676 29.58 -7.20 -6.88
N ARG A 677 29.71 -8.51 -7.13
CA ARG A 677 28.98 -9.20 -8.21
C ARG A 677 27.49 -9.17 -7.91
N LEU A 678 26.63 -9.22 -8.92
CA LEU A 678 25.18 -9.15 -8.74
C LEU A 678 24.48 -10.43 -9.24
N VAL A 679 23.71 -11.05 -8.37
CA VAL A 679 22.72 -12.09 -8.72
C VAL A 679 21.33 -11.46 -8.67
N VAL A 680 20.58 -11.54 -9.77
CA VAL A 680 19.17 -11.10 -9.82
C VAL A 680 18.25 -12.32 -9.77
N VAL A 681 17.25 -12.29 -8.90
CA VAL A 681 16.28 -13.39 -8.71
C VAL A 681 14.86 -12.91 -9.00
N GLU A 682 14.21 -13.51 -10.00
CA GLU A 682 12.83 -13.21 -10.43
C GLU A 682 11.98 -14.50 -10.44
N PRO A 683 11.38 -14.89 -9.31
CA PRO A 683 10.74 -16.19 -9.13
C PRO A 683 9.39 -16.37 -9.82
N TRP A 684 8.65 -15.28 -10.03
CA TRP A 684 7.31 -15.20 -10.65
C TRP A 684 6.25 -16.17 -10.10
N ASP A 685 6.33 -17.47 -10.42
CA ASP A 685 5.34 -18.51 -10.11
C ASP A 685 5.85 -19.56 -9.10
N THR A 686 7.07 -19.40 -8.62
CA THR A 686 7.77 -20.37 -7.78
C THR A 686 8.03 -19.80 -6.40
N THR A 687 7.57 -20.49 -5.35
CA THR A 687 7.89 -20.11 -3.97
C THR A 687 9.39 -20.23 -3.71
N LEU A 688 10.01 -19.16 -3.19
CA LEU A 688 11.41 -19.15 -2.78
C LEU A 688 11.58 -19.59 -1.33
N ASP A 689 12.65 -20.33 -1.05
CA ASP A 689 13.16 -20.56 0.31
C ASP A 689 14.08 -19.39 0.66
N LEU A 690 13.50 -18.35 1.25
CA LEU A 690 14.23 -17.12 1.58
C LEU A 690 15.32 -17.38 2.62
N ASP A 691 15.13 -18.31 3.56
CA ASP A 691 16.13 -18.64 4.58
C ASP A 691 17.38 -19.26 3.95
N ALA A 692 17.18 -20.19 3.01
CA ALA A 692 18.28 -20.78 2.26
C ALA A 692 19.03 -19.73 1.42
N LEU A 693 18.29 -18.81 0.79
CA LEU A 693 18.89 -17.73 -0.01
C LEU A 693 19.65 -16.72 0.85
N VAL A 694 19.13 -16.35 2.02
CA VAL A 694 19.80 -15.51 3.03
C VAL A 694 21.07 -16.18 3.54
N ALA A 695 21.01 -17.47 3.86
CA ALA A 695 22.16 -18.22 4.33
C ALA A 695 23.26 -18.27 3.25
N TRP A 696 22.89 -18.48 1.99
CA TRP A 696 23.82 -18.45 0.87
C TRP A 696 24.41 -17.06 0.63
N ALA A 697 23.59 -16.00 0.63
CA ALA A 697 24.04 -14.63 0.44
C ALA A 697 24.99 -14.19 1.56
N SER A 698 24.70 -14.57 2.80
CA SER A 698 25.56 -14.30 3.96
C SER A 698 26.91 -15.00 3.88
N ALA A 699 26.99 -16.15 3.21
CA ALA A 699 28.23 -16.87 2.96
C ALA A 699 29.07 -16.27 1.81
N HIS A 700 28.49 -15.39 0.98
CA HIS A 700 29.10 -14.80 -0.21
C HIS A 700 29.05 -13.26 -0.17
N PRO A 701 29.79 -12.60 0.74
CA PRO A 701 29.73 -11.15 0.91
C PRO A 701 30.24 -10.34 -0.29
N ASP A 702 30.96 -10.97 -1.21
CA ASP A 702 31.39 -10.41 -2.49
C ASP A 702 30.28 -10.43 -3.57
N VAL A 703 29.12 -11.02 -3.26
CA VAL A 703 27.95 -11.11 -4.13
C VAL A 703 26.76 -10.40 -3.46
N ALA A 704 26.15 -9.46 -4.17
CA ALA A 704 24.85 -8.90 -3.82
C ALA A 704 23.75 -9.75 -4.46
N VAL A 705 22.76 -10.16 -3.67
CA VAL A 705 21.59 -10.89 -4.16
C VAL A 705 20.41 -9.93 -4.15
N ALA A 706 19.91 -9.59 -5.33
CA ALA A 706 18.76 -8.72 -5.50
C ALA A 706 17.56 -9.52 -5.98
N VAL A 707 16.44 -9.41 -5.28
CA VAL A 707 15.23 -10.20 -5.53
C VAL A 707 14.12 -9.26 -5.97
N ARG A 708 13.37 -9.64 -7.01
CA ARG A 708 12.10 -9.01 -7.34
C ARG A 708 10.98 -9.84 -6.70
N PRO A 709 10.29 -9.33 -5.66
CA PRO A 709 9.20 -10.04 -5.01
C PRO A 709 8.12 -10.48 -6.01
N GLY A 710 7.67 -11.73 -5.89
CA GLY A 710 6.58 -12.33 -6.66
C GLY A 710 5.50 -12.90 -5.74
N THR A 711 4.54 -13.65 -6.29
CA THR A 711 3.52 -14.32 -5.47
C THR A 711 4.18 -15.34 -4.53
N GLY A 712 3.89 -15.22 -3.23
CA GLY A 712 4.51 -16.08 -2.20
C GLY A 712 5.83 -15.58 -1.60
N THR A 713 6.33 -14.40 -2.01
CA THR A 713 7.36 -13.68 -1.23
C THR A 713 6.68 -12.83 -0.15
N GLY A 714 7.20 -12.87 1.09
CA GLY A 714 6.61 -12.14 2.23
C GLY A 714 6.61 -10.61 2.01
N ALA A 715 5.88 -9.86 2.85
CA ALA A 715 5.70 -8.40 2.70
C ALA A 715 6.99 -7.55 2.89
N SER A 716 8.10 -8.16 3.31
CA SER A 716 9.43 -7.54 3.41
C SER A 716 10.48 -8.63 3.22
N LEU A 717 11.50 -8.37 2.40
CA LEU A 717 12.62 -9.29 2.25
C LEU A 717 13.57 -9.19 3.46
N PRO A 718 14.09 -10.33 3.97
CA PRO A 718 15.07 -10.33 5.05
C PRO A 718 16.46 -9.87 4.56
N GLU A 719 17.20 -9.17 5.42
CA GLU A 719 18.63 -8.90 5.19
C GLU A 719 19.42 -10.22 5.05
N PRO A 720 20.46 -10.29 4.20
CA PRO A 720 21.08 -9.20 3.42
C PRO A 720 20.56 -9.07 1.98
N LEU A 721 19.36 -9.58 1.68
CA LEU A 721 18.80 -9.53 0.32
C LEU A 721 18.38 -8.10 -0.04
N LEU A 722 18.65 -7.68 -1.28
CA LEU A 722 18.21 -6.39 -1.81
C LEU A 722 16.83 -6.53 -2.46
N ASP A 723 15.90 -5.66 -2.12
CA ASP A 723 14.57 -5.65 -2.70
C ASP A 723 14.52 -4.76 -3.95
N LEU A 724 14.35 -5.36 -5.14
CA LEU A 724 14.22 -4.61 -6.40
C LEU A 724 12.88 -3.86 -6.54
N SER A 725 11.92 -4.13 -5.66
CA SER A 725 10.67 -3.38 -5.52
C SER A 725 10.77 -2.21 -4.55
N ASP A 726 11.83 -2.14 -3.75
CA ASP A 726 12.10 -0.98 -2.90
C ASP A 726 12.45 0.24 -3.75
N GLU A 727 11.58 1.25 -3.69
CA GLU A 727 11.67 2.48 -4.46
C GLU A 727 12.82 3.38 -4.01
N THR A 728 13.31 3.15 -2.79
CA THR A 728 14.40 3.91 -2.19
C THR A 728 15.77 3.34 -2.51
N LEU A 729 15.84 2.08 -2.95
CA LEU A 729 17.10 1.35 -3.17
C LEU A 729 18.07 2.12 -4.07
N VAL A 730 17.54 2.74 -5.14
CA VAL A 730 18.29 3.56 -6.10
C VAL A 730 17.66 4.93 -6.28
N SER A 731 17.01 5.48 -5.25
CA SER A 731 16.32 6.76 -5.35
C SER A 731 17.29 7.93 -5.58
N ASP A 732 16.78 8.96 -6.25
CA ASP A 732 17.41 10.26 -6.35
C ASP A 732 16.56 11.22 -5.51
N PRO A 733 17.12 11.90 -4.49
CA PRO A 733 16.34 12.77 -3.59
C PRO A 733 15.55 13.87 -4.30
N ALA A 734 15.92 14.22 -5.54
CA ALA A 734 15.24 15.23 -6.33
C ALA A 734 14.11 14.68 -7.24
N LYS A 735 13.86 13.37 -7.24
CA LYS A 735 12.96 12.69 -8.17
C LYS A 735 12.03 11.73 -7.44
N THR A 736 10.91 11.39 -8.08
CA THR A 736 9.99 10.37 -7.55
C THR A 736 10.74 9.04 -7.36
N PRO A 737 10.74 8.48 -6.14
CA PRO A 737 11.23 7.13 -5.90
C PRO A 737 10.46 6.14 -6.79
N LEU A 738 11.18 5.24 -7.46
CA LEU A 738 10.60 4.22 -8.31
C LEU A 738 11.40 2.92 -8.14
N PRO A 739 10.73 1.75 -8.24
CA PRO A 739 11.42 0.46 -8.26
C PRO A 739 12.48 0.40 -9.35
N VAL A 740 13.50 -0.45 -9.15
CA VAL A 740 14.58 -0.63 -10.13
C VAL A 740 14.02 -1.26 -11.41
N HIS A 741 14.30 -0.66 -12.58
CA HIS A 741 13.88 -1.23 -13.86
C HIS A 741 14.50 -2.63 -14.07
N PRO A 742 13.73 -3.63 -14.54
CA PRO A 742 14.25 -4.96 -14.82
C PRO A 742 15.46 -4.94 -15.73
N GLU A 743 15.41 -4.15 -16.82
CA GLU A 743 16.49 -4.06 -17.80
C GLU A 743 17.78 -3.48 -17.17
N THR A 744 17.66 -2.50 -16.26
CA THR A 744 18.80 -1.93 -15.52
C THR A 744 19.44 -2.97 -14.60
N ALA A 745 18.62 -3.71 -13.84
CA ALA A 745 19.09 -4.77 -12.96
C ALA A 745 19.80 -5.87 -13.76
N TRP A 746 19.19 -6.31 -14.86
CA TRP A 746 19.72 -7.33 -15.75
C TRP A 746 21.07 -6.91 -16.36
N ARG A 747 21.19 -5.69 -16.90
CA ARG A 747 22.46 -5.20 -17.45
C ARG A 747 23.62 -5.25 -16.45
N SER A 748 23.32 -5.06 -15.17
CA SER A 748 24.30 -5.07 -14.09
C SER A 748 24.57 -6.46 -13.51
N ALA A 749 23.71 -7.44 -13.78
CA ALA A 749 23.76 -8.76 -13.17
C ALA A 749 24.81 -9.68 -13.81
N ASP A 750 25.48 -10.47 -12.99
CA ASP A 750 26.36 -11.56 -13.40
C ASP A 750 25.58 -12.85 -13.68
N VAL A 751 24.51 -13.10 -12.93
CA VAL A 751 23.64 -14.27 -13.06
C VAL A 751 22.18 -13.85 -12.90
N LEU A 752 21.32 -14.36 -13.78
CA LEU A 752 19.87 -14.27 -13.65
C LEU A 752 19.30 -15.61 -13.17
N VAL A 753 18.52 -15.59 -12.09
CA VAL A 753 17.64 -16.69 -11.68
C VAL A 753 16.21 -16.30 -12.08
N SER A 754 15.55 -17.09 -12.90
CA SER A 754 14.18 -16.76 -13.34
C SER A 754 13.25 -17.97 -13.41
N GLY A 755 12.00 -17.74 -12.99
CA GLY A 755 10.85 -18.65 -13.18
C GLY A 755 10.17 -18.50 -14.53
N SER A 756 10.67 -17.63 -15.41
CA SER A 756 10.07 -17.32 -16.72
C SER A 756 10.99 -17.73 -17.87
N ALA A 757 10.48 -18.59 -18.77
CA ALA A 757 11.21 -18.95 -19.98
C ALA A 757 11.39 -17.75 -20.93
N ALA A 758 10.45 -16.79 -20.93
CA ALA A 758 10.56 -15.57 -21.73
C ALA A 758 11.70 -14.67 -21.24
N ASP A 759 11.83 -14.47 -19.93
CA ASP A 759 12.92 -13.66 -19.36
C ASP A 759 14.28 -14.34 -19.57
N LEU A 760 14.34 -15.67 -19.46
CA LEU A 760 15.55 -16.44 -19.81
C LEU A 760 15.88 -16.33 -21.31
N ALA A 761 14.91 -16.25 -22.21
CA ALA A 761 15.17 -16.04 -23.63
C ALA A 761 15.77 -14.64 -23.91
N ASP A 762 15.20 -13.60 -23.28
CA ASP A 762 15.70 -12.22 -23.40
C ASP A 762 17.13 -12.10 -22.83
N TRP A 763 17.38 -12.71 -21.66
CA TRP A 763 18.69 -12.72 -20.98
C TRP A 763 19.79 -13.38 -21.79
N ALA A 764 19.48 -14.47 -22.50
CA ALA A 764 20.44 -15.25 -23.27
C ALA A 764 21.20 -14.42 -24.31
N VAL A 765 20.62 -13.30 -24.79
CA VAL A 765 21.27 -12.39 -25.74
C VAL A 765 22.56 -11.80 -25.16
N LEU A 766 22.59 -11.52 -23.86
CA LEU A 766 23.75 -11.00 -23.13
C LEU A 766 24.90 -12.02 -23.03
N GLY A 767 24.63 -13.30 -23.28
CA GLY A 767 25.64 -14.36 -23.19
C GLY A 767 26.19 -14.54 -21.77
N ARG A 768 25.33 -14.41 -20.76
CA ARG A 768 25.68 -14.54 -19.35
C ARG A 768 25.03 -15.79 -18.73
N PRO A 769 25.60 -16.35 -17.64
CA PRO A 769 25.03 -17.49 -16.95
C PRO A 769 23.60 -17.21 -16.44
N ALA A 770 22.78 -18.26 -16.37
CA ALA A 770 21.44 -18.20 -15.82
C ALA A 770 21.11 -19.49 -15.07
N VAL A 771 20.23 -19.38 -14.08
CA VAL A 771 19.65 -20.52 -13.35
C VAL A 771 18.15 -20.53 -13.63
N SER A 772 17.64 -21.65 -14.12
CA SER A 772 16.20 -21.82 -14.35
C SER A 772 15.54 -22.42 -13.11
N ILE A 773 14.50 -21.75 -12.63
CA ILE A 773 13.52 -22.31 -11.67
C ILE A 773 12.15 -22.51 -12.33
N VAL A 774 12.09 -22.44 -13.67
CA VAL A 774 10.90 -22.75 -14.48
C VAL A 774 10.53 -24.21 -14.25
N THR A 775 9.24 -24.51 -14.06
CA THR A 775 8.78 -25.89 -13.88
C THR A 775 9.12 -26.79 -15.09
N ASP A 776 9.39 -28.08 -14.85
CA ASP A 776 9.77 -29.03 -15.91
C ASP A 776 8.74 -29.16 -17.05
N GLU A 777 7.46 -28.89 -16.77
CA GLU A 777 6.41 -28.85 -17.79
C GLU A 777 6.57 -27.62 -18.68
N ARG A 778 6.62 -26.43 -18.10
CA ARG A 778 6.78 -25.16 -18.83
C ARG A 778 8.12 -25.08 -19.57
N ALA A 779 9.19 -25.60 -18.98
CA ALA A 779 10.50 -25.67 -19.63
C ALA A 779 10.46 -26.54 -20.89
N ARG A 780 9.75 -27.67 -20.86
CA ARG A 780 9.56 -28.54 -22.04
C ARG A 780 8.72 -27.86 -23.12
N ASP A 781 7.63 -27.19 -22.72
CA ASP A 781 6.75 -26.49 -23.67
C ASP A 781 7.46 -25.32 -24.36
N ALA A 782 8.33 -24.61 -23.63
CA ALA A 782 9.17 -23.54 -24.18
C ALA A 782 10.40 -24.05 -24.96
N GLY A 783 10.72 -25.35 -24.86
CA GLY A 783 11.96 -25.91 -25.40
C GLY A 783 13.23 -25.37 -24.74
N LEU A 784 13.17 -24.96 -23.46
CA LEU A 784 14.28 -24.41 -22.70
C LEU A 784 15.34 -25.49 -22.42
N PRO A 785 16.61 -25.31 -22.83
CA PRO A 785 17.66 -26.32 -22.64
C PRO A 785 18.29 -26.32 -21.22
N LEU A 786 17.86 -25.43 -20.33
CA LEU A 786 18.26 -25.42 -18.92
C LEU A 786 17.39 -26.40 -18.10
N ARG A 787 18.00 -27.03 -17.09
CA ARG A 787 17.27 -27.87 -16.14
C ARG A 787 16.57 -27.00 -15.11
N SER A 788 15.35 -27.41 -14.73
CA SER A 788 14.66 -26.83 -13.58
C SER A 788 15.47 -27.09 -12.31
N THR A 789 15.71 -26.04 -11.54
CA THR A 789 16.42 -26.10 -10.24
C THR A 789 15.38 -26.07 -9.13
N GLY A 790 15.42 -27.08 -8.27
CA GLY A 790 14.56 -27.11 -7.08
C GLY A 790 14.97 -26.02 -6.10
N VAL A 791 14.01 -25.53 -5.31
CA VAL A 791 14.22 -24.43 -4.35
C VAL A 791 15.39 -24.69 -3.39
N ARG A 792 15.60 -25.94 -2.96
CA ARG A 792 16.69 -26.35 -2.06
C ARG A 792 18.06 -26.47 -2.73
N ASP A 793 18.10 -26.55 -4.06
CA ASP A 793 19.32 -26.71 -4.85
C ASP A 793 19.81 -25.38 -5.44
N LEU A 794 19.18 -24.27 -5.07
CA LEU A 794 19.48 -22.94 -5.61
C LEU A 794 20.91 -22.49 -5.31
N GLY A 795 21.39 -22.67 -4.07
CA GLY A 795 22.77 -22.31 -3.69
C GLY A 795 23.84 -22.99 -4.54
N PRO A 796 23.86 -24.33 -4.63
CA PRO A 796 24.78 -25.06 -5.51
C PRO A 796 24.68 -24.66 -6.99
N ALA A 797 23.47 -24.36 -7.48
CA ALA A 797 23.27 -23.90 -8.85
C ALA A 797 23.85 -22.50 -9.09
N LEU A 798 23.74 -21.59 -8.11
CA LEU A 798 24.37 -20.27 -8.15
C LEU A 798 25.89 -20.36 -8.16
N ASP A 799 26.49 -21.20 -7.30
CA ASP A 799 27.93 -21.44 -7.28
C ASP A 799 28.41 -21.92 -8.66
N ALA A 800 27.73 -22.91 -9.23
CA ALA A 800 28.05 -23.42 -10.55
C ALA A 800 27.92 -22.35 -11.66
N ALA A 801 26.87 -21.51 -11.62
CA ALA A 801 26.66 -20.45 -12.60
C ALA A 801 27.74 -19.35 -12.51
N LEU A 802 28.19 -19.03 -11.29
CA LEU A 802 29.23 -18.02 -11.05
C LEU A 802 30.62 -18.48 -11.46
N GLU A 803 30.88 -19.80 -11.48
CA GLU A 803 32.16 -20.42 -11.83
C GLU A 803 32.28 -20.89 -13.29
N ALA A 804 31.26 -21.58 -13.82
CA ALA A 804 31.36 -22.35 -15.06
C ALA A 804 31.08 -21.55 -16.34
N GLY A 805 30.56 -20.32 -16.23
CA GLY A 805 30.15 -19.51 -17.37
C GLY A 805 28.80 -19.95 -17.97
N PRO A 806 28.33 -19.27 -19.04
CA PRO A 806 27.03 -19.55 -19.67
C PRO A 806 27.03 -20.90 -20.40
N ASP A 807 25.87 -21.58 -20.39
CA ASP A 807 25.64 -22.77 -21.21
C ASP A 807 25.43 -22.40 -22.69
N ASP A 808 26.25 -22.97 -23.58
CA ASP A 808 26.24 -22.66 -25.02
C ASP A 808 24.91 -23.01 -25.71
N ALA A 809 24.26 -24.12 -25.30
CA ALA A 809 22.99 -24.54 -25.88
C ALA A 809 21.88 -23.58 -25.47
N TYR A 810 21.89 -23.12 -24.22
CA TYR A 810 21.01 -22.08 -23.71
C TYR A 810 21.17 -20.74 -24.43
N VAL A 811 22.42 -20.25 -24.56
CA VAL A 811 22.69 -18.99 -25.26
C VAL A 811 22.27 -19.09 -26.73
N SER A 812 22.57 -20.22 -27.39
CA SER A 812 22.15 -20.45 -28.77
C SER A 812 20.63 -20.52 -28.93
N TRP A 813 19.92 -21.12 -27.96
CA TRP A 813 18.47 -21.21 -27.97
C TRP A 813 17.82 -19.84 -27.90
N GLY A 814 18.17 -19.02 -26.90
CA GLY A 814 17.58 -17.69 -26.74
C GLY A 814 17.91 -16.74 -27.89
N ARG A 815 19.17 -16.73 -28.37
CA ARG A 815 19.55 -15.95 -29.56
C ARG A 815 18.79 -16.38 -30.82
N GLY A 816 18.45 -17.65 -30.96
CA GLY A 816 17.60 -18.14 -32.04
C GLY A 816 16.19 -17.53 -32.02
N LEU A 817 15.61 -17.37 -30.82
CA LEU A 817 14.31 -16.71 -30.63
C LEU A 817 14.35 -15.20 -30.94
N HIS A 818 15.52 -14.58 -30.83
CA HIS A 818 15.77 -13.17 -31.10
C HIS A 818 16.53 -12.92 -32.40
N SER A 819 16.40 -13.79 -33.40
CA SER A 819 17.16 -13.70 -34.66
C SER A 819 16.98 -12.40 -35.45
N ALA A 820 15.89 -11.65 -35.21
CA ALA A 820 15.64 -10.32 -35.80
C ALA A 820 15.99 -9.14 -34.86
N SER A 821 16.55 -9.40 -33.68
CA SER A 821 16.90 -8.35 -32.70
C SER A 821 18.39 -8.02 -32.80
N ASP A 822 18.69 -6.82 -33.28
CA ASP A 822 20.04 -6.32 -33.59
C ASP A 822 20.39 -5.04 -32.81
N GLY A 823 19.56 -4.64 -31.85
CA GLY A 823 19.72 -3.41 -31.07
C GLY A 823 18.98 -2.19 -31.63
N HIS A 824 18.26 -2.33 -32.75
CA HIS A 824 17.53 -1.23 -33.41
C HIS A 824 16.05 -1.56 -33.69
N ALA A 825 15.45 -2.46 -32.93
CA ALA A 825 14.06 -2.86 -33.13
C ALA A 825 13.05 -1.74 -32.81
N ALA A 826 13.29 -0.94 -31.77
CA ALA A 826 12.43 0.18 -31.37
C ALA A 826 12.31 1.23 -32.47
N GLU A 827 13.42 1.62 -33.11
CA GLU A 827 13.44 2.56 -34.23
C GLU A 827 12.63 2.04 -35.41
N ARG A 828 12.77 0.74 -35.74
CA ARG A 828 11.98 0.10 -36.80
C ARG A 828 10.49 0.09 -36.49
N VAL A 829 10.10 -0.17 -35.24
CA VAL A 829 8.70 -0.11 -34.81
C VAL A 829 8.14 1.30 -34.96
N VAL A 830 8.89 2.33 -34.55
CA VAL A 830 8.49 3.74 -34.71
C VAL A 830 8.28 4.09 -36.18
N LEU A 831 9.22 3.69 -37.06
CA LEU A 831 9.13 3.93 -38.50
C LEU A 831 7.95 3.20 -39.14
N ALA A 832 7.77 1.92 -38.83
CA ALA A 832 6.66 1.10 -39.33
C ALA A 832 5.31 1.68 -38.91
N LEU A 833 5.17 2.12 -37.66
CA LEU A 833 3.94 2.72 -37.15
C LEU A 833 3.66 4.08 -37.80
N LYS A 834 4.66 4.95 -37.94
CA LYS A 834 4.50 6.21 -38.65
C LYS A 834 4.06 6.00 -40.10
N ALA A 835 4.59 4.99 -40.78
CA ALA A 835 4.23 4.67 -42.17
C ALA A 835 2.76 4.29 -42.33
N THR A 836 2.05 3.93 -41.25
CA THR A 836 0.62 3.62 -41.35
C THR A 836 -0.28 4.85 -41.47
N TYR A 837 0.23 6.06 -41.17
CA TYR A 837 -0.57 7.29 -41.21
C TYR A 837 0.19 8.54 -41.72
N LEU A 838 1.48 8.44 -42.02
CA LEU A 838 2.29 9.47 -42.68
C LEU A 838 2.86 8.94 -44.02
N PRO A 839 3.07 9.81 -45.02
CA PRO A 839 3.78 9.45 -46.25
C PRO A 839 5.29 9.34 -45.99
N VAL A 840 5.71 8.36 -45.20
CA VAL A 840 7.12 8.20 -44.74
C VAL A 840 8.09 8.02 -45.91
N ASP A 841 7.66 7.39 -47.00
CA ASP A 841 8.47 7.23 -48.22
C ASP A 841 8.82 8.57 -48.88
N GLU A 842 7.90 9.55 -48.82
CA GLU A 842 8.16 10.91 -49.35
C GLU A 842 9.15 11.66 -48.43
N TRP A 843 9.03 11.47 -47.12
CA TRP A 843 9.91 12.10 -46.12
C TRP A 843 11.34 11.54 -46.12
N LEU A 844 11.52 10.22 -46.17
CA LEU A 844 12.84 9.57 -46.25
C LEU A 844 13.55 9.90 -47.58
N ALA A 845 12.79 10.06 -48.68
CA ALA A 845 13.33 10.51 -49.95
C ALA A 845 13.81 11.98 -49.90
N GLU A 846 13.13 12.84 -49.13
CA GLU A 846 13.57 14.22 -48.89
C GLU A 846 14.82 14.31 -48.01
N GLU A 847 14.95 13.50 -46.95
CA GLU A 847 16.18 13.46 -46.13
C GLU A 847 17.38 12.87 -46.88
N ALA A 848 17.19 11.79 -47.64
CA ALA A 848 18.25 11.18 -48.44
C ALA A 848 18.73 12.10 -49.58
N SER A 849 17.85 12.99 -50.07
CA SER A 849 18.23 14.02 -51.06
C SER A 849 18.86 15.26 -50.42
N ALA A 850 18.51 15.59 -49.17
CA ALA A 850 19.14 16.68 -48.42
C ALA A 850 20.52 16.34 -47.85
N GLY A 851 20.84 15.06 -47.63
CA GLY A 851 22.16 14.59 -47.17
C GLY A 851 23.20 14.36 -48.27
N ALA A 852 22.83 14.59 -49.54
CA ALA A 852 23.68 14.37 -50.72
C ALA A 852 24.24 15.66 -51.36
N ASP A 853 23.99 16.83 -50.75
CA ASP A 853 24.48 18.16 -51.18
C ASP A 853 25.59 18.72 -50.28
#